data_AF-A0A367WRB9-F1
#
_entry.id   AF-A0A367WRB9-F1
#
_cell.length_a   1.000
_cell.length_b   1.000
_cell.length_c   1.000
_cell.angle_alpha   90.00
_cell.angle_beta   90.00
_cell.angle_gamma   90.00
#
_symmetry.space_group_name_H-M   'P 1'
#
loop_
_entity.id
_entity.type
_entity.pdbx_description
1 polymer ?
#
loop_
_entity_poly.entity_id
_entity_poly.type
_entity_poly.pdbx_seq_one_letter_code
_entity_poly.pdbx_strand_id
1 'polypeptide(L)'
;MGMLLASFLKFLRYFFVCLFVLAPLWSAQARPVSREIASVYYSPEDPNPFYTPGHSLAETVLNFLGLTVTHFDLGQGLPKFNNPHEFRGILVWMEIDRLPDPEGFLKWLDTQMDAGTKVAIMGDWSFLLDLKGKNVPLPLVNRVLNRLGGQFDGDWEQFTFDYSIKHLDPDMTGYESEIIKPFPPFYGVTKAESGSKPFVIALPPHSDQEFLLGAFGASGGFVQDGYAVRTGRNEHDRKWILNPFKFFSKVFDLEEFPKVDTTTLMGRRIYYSHIDGDGWRNISEIRGDDDQPLLDTEVVYRDLIKPYPDLPVSVAPIAADLDPAWYGTKRTQEIARKLFALPQVEAASHTYTHPFQWSYYKNYSAKREERQFGNKVGGLSSKVMELLGVAKDVDPAETGLEKSYDLPRAYLKRPFDLHQEIVDAANYISTFCPPGKKVELLQWSGDTSPFEAAIAMADKAGLPNINGGDSRWDPDYPSLAWVAPVGMRVGKHIQVYASNSNENTYTKLWSDRFFGFRYLANTVENTESPRRLRPFNIYYHMYSGEKVASRNAVLSNLELARKSVIIPIAASRYARIGKGFFTAEIEKTKDGNWQIRNRGDLGTVRFDNGKFLSVDFDNSYGVIGQTHYQGSLYVSLDEAINKPVISVKSGTTETRYPVASRPYIVSSRWRAWDVQDSDGTLQMKIQGFGKGQMQWRVAPSATYKLTAPARKDQPEWSETVTADAKGILDYVIPLDAIAGAELTLEPVTR
;
A
#
# COMPACT_ATOMS: atom_id res chain seq x y z
N MET A 1 17.46 -71.15 34.35
CA MET A 1 18.08 -69.92 33.79
C MET A 1 17.65 -69.61 32.35
N GLY A 2 17.27 -70.59 31.51
CA GLY A 2 16.90 -70.34 30.11
C GLY A 2 15.51 -69.71 29.83
N MET A 3 14.49 -69.95 30.65
CA MET A 3 13.14 -69.41 30.41
C MET A 3 12.97 -67.92 30.77
N LEU A 4 13.71 -67.41 31.76
CA LEU A 4 13.64 -66.00 32.16
C LEU A 4 14.33 -65.08 31.13
N LEU A 5 15.41 -65.54 30.48
CA LEU A 5 16.10 -64.75 29.46
C LEU A 5 15.26 -64.57 28.18
N ALA A 6 14.54 -65.63 27.76
CA ALA A 6 13.69 -65.58 26.57
C ALA A 6 12.47 -64.65 26.73
N SER A 7 11.92 -64.56 27.95
CA SER A 7 10.81 -63.64 28.24
C SER A 7 11.27 -62.19 28.33
N PHE A 8 12.48 -61.94 28.86
CA PHE A 8 13.04 -60.59 28.94
C PHE A 8 13.43 -60.02 27.57
N LEU A 9 13.99 -60.85 26.67
CA LEU A 9 14.31 -60.45 25.29
C LEU A 9 13.06 -60.25 24.41
N LYS A 10 11.96 -60.97 24.65
CA LYS A 10 10.67 -60.69 24.00
C LYS A 10 10.08 -59.38 24.50
N PHE A 11 10.14 -59.10 25.80
CA PHE A 11 9.66 -57.84 26.37
C PHE A 11 10.46 -56.64 25.83
N LEU A 12 11.79 -56.74 25.72
CA LEU A 12 12.62 -55.69 25.12
C LEU A 12 12.30 -55.45 23.63
N ARG A 13 11.99 -56.51 22.86
CA ARG A 13 11.57 -56.37 21.45
C ARG A 13 10.20 -55.70 21.31
N TYR A 14 9.22 -56.02 22.16
CA TYR A 14 7.93 -55.32 22.15
C TYR A 14 8.05 -53.88 22.68
N PHE A 15 8.92 -53.63 23.66
CA PHE A 15 9.18 -52.30 24.20
C PHE A 15 9.88 -51.38 23.18
N PHE A 16 10.85 -51.90 22.41
CA PHE A 16 11.49 -51.16 21.31
C PHE A 16 10.58 -50.98 20.08
N VAL A 17 9.70 -51.95 19.78
CA VAL A 17 8.71 -51.79 18.70
C VAL A 17 7.60 -50.81 19.11
N CYS A 18 7.21 -50.74 20.38
CA CYS A 18 6.28 -49.72 20.86
C CYS A 18 6.89 -48.31 20.95
N LEU A 19 8.20 -48.17 21.18
CA LEU A 19 8.89 -46.87 21.15
C LEU A 19 9.13 -46.32 19.73
N PHE A 20 9.14 -47.17 18.70
CA PHE A 20 9.14 -46.72 17.30
C PHE A 20 7.75 -46.56 16.69
N VAL A 21 6.69 -47.08 17.32
CA VAL A 21 5.28 -46.88 16.90
C VAL A 21 4.58 -45.76 17.70
N LEU A 22 5.23 -45.24 18.75
CA LEU A 22 4.81 -44.05 19.50
C LEU A 22 5.91 -42.97 19.53
N ALA A 23 6.69 -42.84 18.45
CA ALA A 23 7.14 -41.50 18.12
C ALA A 23 5.85 -40.66 17.97
N PRO A 24 5.71 -39.49 18.61
CA PRO A 24 4.72 -38.57 18.12
C PRO A 24 5.10 -38.41 16.65
N LEU A 25 4.24 -38.90 15.76
CA LEU A 25 4.11 -38.27 14.45
C LEU A 25 3.83 -36.82 14.82
N TRP A 26 4.91 -36.04 14.93
CA TRP A 26 4.89 -34.60 14.85
C TRP A 26 4.35 -34.37 13.45
N SER A 27 3.03 -34.47 13.39
CA SER A 27 2.21 -34.11 12.27
C SER A 27 2.57 -32.65 12.13
N ALA A 28 3.43 -32.32 11.17
CA ALA A 28 3.76 -30.94 10.89
C ALA A 28 2.42 -30.26 10.59
N GLN A 29 1.88 -29.58 11.59
CA GLN A 29 0.63 -28.86 11.48
C GLN A 29 0.91 -27.72 10.52
N ALA A 30 -0.04 -27.40 9.64
CA ALA A 30 0.12 -26.25 8.76
C ALA A 30 0.41 -25.03 9.63
N ARG A 31 1.47 -24.29 9.28
CA ARG A 31 2.04 -23.25 10.15
C ARG A 31 1.65 -21.88 9.60
N PRO A 32 0.91 -21.06 10.36
CA PRO A 32 0.74 -19.65 10.04
C PRO A 32 2.10 -19.00 9.92
N VAL A 33 2.26 -18.18 8.89
CA VAL A 33 3.49 -17.45 8.64
C VAL A 33 3.21 -15.98 8.87
N SER A 34 3.76 -15.41 9.95
CA SER A 34 3.52 -14.00 10.26
C SER A 34 4.02 -13.10 9.13
N ARG A 35 3.20 -12.09 8.86
CA ARG A 35 3.45 -11.01 7.90
C ARG A 35 3.74 -9.69 8.61
N GLU A 36 3.79 -9.69 9.94
CA GLU A 36 3.79 -8.46 10.71
C GLU A 36 5.18 -8.12 11.21
N ILE A 37 5.58 -6.87 11.02
CA ILE A 37 6.81 -6.28 11.56
C ILE A 37 6.43 -5.35 12.71
N ALA A 38 7.04 -5.57 13.86
CA ALA A 38 6.96 -4.63 14.98
C ALA A 38 7.98 -3.51 14.75
N SER A 39 7.52 -2.33 14.37
CA SER A 39 8.35 -1.12 14.31
C SER A 39 8.26 -0.39 15.64
N VAL A 40 9.38 0.07 16.18
CA VAL A 40 9.42 0.84 17.43
C VAL A 40 9.77 2.31 17.18
N TYR A 41 9.15 3.21 17.93
CA TYR A 41 9.44 4.65 17.94
C TYR A 41 9.24 5.23 19.35
N TYR A 42 9.58 6.50 19.58
CA TYR A 42 9.45 7.15 20.89
C TYR A 42 8.69 8.48 20.77
N SER A 43 7.44 8.51 21.25
CA SER A 43 6.53 9.63 20.98
C SER A 43 6.88 11.00 21.59
N PRO A 44 7.63 11.12 22.71
CA PRO A 44 7.99 12.43 23.24
C PRO A 44 8.87 13.27 22.32
N GLU A 45 9.58 12.62 21.38
CA GLU A 45 10.38 13.30 20.34
C GLU A 45 9.72 13.15 18.96
N ASP A 46 9.07 12.00 18.68
CA ASP A 46 8.32 11.72 17.45
C ASP A 46 6.82 11.50 17.73
N PRO A 47 6.01 12.56 17.92
CA PRO A 47 4.66 12.44 18.48
C PRO A 47 3.67 11.69 17.60
N ASN A 48 3.96 11.52 16.31
CA ASN A 48 3.09 10.83 15.37
C ASN A 48 3.88 9.77 14.58
N PRO A 49 3.52 8.47 14.67
CA PRO A 49 4.20 7.40 13.94
C PRO A 49 4.20 7.61 12.43
N PHE A 50 3.27 8.41 11.90
CA PHE A 50 3.18 8.77 10.48
C PHE A 50 4.47 9.39 9.93
N TYR A 51 5.20 10.18 10.74
CA TYR A 51 6.42 10.85 10.29
C TYR A 51 7.70 10.04 10.54
N THR A 52 7.61 8.94 11.28
CA THR A 52 8.79 8.12 11.61
C THR A 52 9.37 7.45 10.35
N PRO A 53 10.68 7.17 10.30
CA PRO A 53 11.28 6.39 9.22
C PRO A 53 10.64 5.01 9.03
N GLY A 54 10.15 4.41 10.11
CA GLY A 54 9.41 3.15 10.07
C GLY A 54 8.21 3.19 9.11
N HIS A 55 7.42 4.26 9.17
CA HIS A 55 6.25 4.44 8.31
C HIS A 55 6.59 5.12 6.98
N SER A 56 7.33 6.24 7.04
CA SER A 56 7.57 7.12 5.88
C SER A 56 8.62 6.58 4.90
N LEU A 57 9.46 5.62 5.31
CA LEU A 57 10.52 5.03 4.47
C LEU A 57 10.40 3.51 4.36
N ALA A 58 10.40 2.79 5.48
CA ALA A 58 10.48 1.33 5.46
C ALA A 58 9.17 0.67 5.01
N GLU A 59 8.01 1.18 5.44
CA GLU A 59 6.74 0.48 5.26
C GLU A 59 6.34 0.28 3.79
N THR A 60 6.66 1.21 2.89
CA THR A 60 6.37 1.02 1.45
C THR A 60 7.12 -0.19 0.87
N VAL A 61 8.38 -0.38 1.29
CA VAL A 61 9.22 -1.50 0.87
C VAL A 61 8.75 -2.80 1.52
N LEU A 62 8.43 -2.75 2.82
CA LEU A 62 7.89 -3.90 3.55
C LEU A 62 6.54 -4.34 2.96
N ASN A 63 5.67 -3.39 2.61
CA ASN A 63 4.40 -3.67 1.95
C ASN A 63 4.59 -4.36 0.59
N PHE A 64 5.52 -3.87 -0.24
CA PHE A 64 5.89 -4.55 -1.48
C PHE A 64 6.37 -5.98 -1.21
N LEU A 65 7.17 -6.19 -0.17
CA LEU A 65 7.64 -7.51 0.26
C LEU A 65 6.57 -8.36 0.96
N GLY A 66 5.30 -7.95 0.91
CA GLY A 66 4.15 -8.69 1.41
C GLY A 66 3.93 -8.56 2.92
N LEU A 67 4.66 -7.67 3.59
CA LEU A 67 4.63 -7.48 5.04
C LEU A 67 3.81 -6.24 5.43
N THR A 68 3.22 -6.29 6.62
CA THR A 68 2.51 -5.19 7.25
C THR A 68 3.29 -4.71 8.47
N VAL A 69 3.09 -3.46 8.90
CA VAL A 69 3.82 -2.89 10.04
C VAL A 69 2.84 -2.49 11.15
N THR A 70 3.25 -2.75 12.38
CA THR A 70 2.59 -2.22 13.57
C THR A 70 3.61 -1.42 14.35
N HIS A 71 3.28 -0.16 14.61
CA HIS A 71 4.16 0.80 15.28
C HIS A 71 3.88 0.81 16.78
N PHE A 72 4.92 0.61 17.58
CA PHE A 72 4.86 0.62 19.03
C PHE A 72 5.61 1.82 19.58
N ASP A 73 4.93 2.59 20.43
CA ASP A 73 5.49 3.72 21.16
C ASP A 73 6.19 3.25 22.44
N LEU A 74 7.50 3.38 22.47
CA LEU A 74 8.32 3.04 23.64
C LEU A 74 8.03 3.97 24.84
N GLY A 75 7.44 5.15 24.61
CA GLY A 75 6.96 6.03 25.68
C GLY A 75 5.78 5.44 26.48
N GLN A 76 5.07 4.47 25.90
CA GLN A 76 4.00 3.72 26.56
C GLN A 76 4.48 2.39 27.16
N GLY A 77 5.79 2.11 27.05
CA GLY A 77 6.43 0.89 27.53
C GLY A 77 6.79 -0.09 26.42
N LEU A 78 7.55 -1.12 26.78
CA LEU A 78 8.02 -2.12 25.83
C LEU A 78 6.87 -2.99 25.28
N PRO A 79 6.90 -3.35 23.99
CA PRO A 79 5.88 -4.22 23.40
C PRO A 79 5.80 -5.57 24.09
N LYS A 80 4.57 -6.07 24.31
CA LYS A 80 4.31 -7.39 24.87
C LYS A 80 3.88 -8.33 23.76
N PHE A 81 4.73 -9.28 23.40
CA PHE A 81 4.39 -10.33 22.44
C PHE A 81 3.73 -11.48 23.19
N ASN A 82 2.56 -11.91 22.72
CA ASN A 82 1.79 -13.00 23.31
C ASN A 82 2.33 -14.36 22.86
N ASN A 83 2.99 -14.41 21.70
CA ASN A 83 3.70 -15.61 21.24
C ASN A 83 4.96 -15.26 20.40
N PRO A 84 5.99 -16.13 20.39
CA PRO A 84 7.24 -15.95 19.62
C PRO A 84 7.10 -15.74 18.10
N HIS A 85 5.97 -16.12 17.52
CA HIS A 85 5.74 -16.09 16.08
C HIS A 85 4.69 -15.05 15.66
N GLU A 86 4.29 -14.18 16.60
CA GLU A 86 3.30 -13.12 16.37
C GLU A 86 3.83 -12.13 15.32
N PHE A 87 5.08 -11.72 15.47
CA PHE A 87 5.80 -10.87 14.53
C PHE A 87 6.87 -11.66 13.80
N ARG A 88 7.00 -11.42 12.50
CA ARG A 88 8.10 -11.95 11.69
C ARG A 88 9.44 -11.33 12.10
N GLY A 89 9.41 -10.08 12.52
CA GLY A 89 10.61 -9.36 12.91
C GLY A 89 10.34 -8.02 13.56
N ILE A 90 11.41 -7.41 14.05
CA ILE A 90 11.41 -6.10 14.70
C ILE A 90 12.23 -5.15 13.83
N LEU A 91 11.69 -3.96 13.59
CA LEU A 91 12.38 -2.85 12.95
C LEU A 91 12.69 -1.78 14.00
N VAL A 92 13.97 -1.50 14.20
CA VAL A 92 14.46 -0.41 15.02
C VAL A 92 15.02 0.65 14.07
N TRP A 93 14.28 1.74 13.89
CA TRP A 93 14.71 2.90 13.11
C TRP A 93 14.14 4.17 13.72
N MET A 94 14.92 4.80 14.59
CA MET A 94 14.55 5.98 15.35
C MET A 94 15.54 7.10 15.05
N GLU A 95 15.04 8.33 14.95
CA GLU A 95 15.86 9.54 14.72
C GLU A 95 15.92 10.38 16.00
N ILE A 96 16.35 9.72 17.08
CA ILE A 96 16.47 10.28 18.43
C ILE A 96 17.82 9.87 19.02
N ASP A 97 18.32 10.62 20.00
CA ASP A 97 19.65 10.36 20.55
C ASP A 97 19.62 9.40 21.76
N ARG A 98 18.47 9.24 22.43
CA ARG A 98 18.38 8.60 23.76
C ARG A 98 17.06 7.89 24.00
N LEU A 99 17.07 6.90 24.90
CA LEU A 99 15.87 6.20 25.35
C LEU A 99 15.62 6.35 26.86
N PRO A 100 14.37 6.22 27.32
CA PRO A 100 14.04 6.21 28.75
C PRO A 100 14.62 5.00 29.50
N ASP A 101 14.58 3.81 28.89
CA ASP A 101 15.11 2.56 29.46
C ASP A 101 15.84 1.74 28.37
N PRO A 102 17.05 2.17 27.96
CA PRO A 102 17.82 1.48 26.93
C PRO A 102 18.28 0.08 27.38
N GLU A 103 18.57 -0.11 28.67
CA GLU A 103 18.95 -1.42 29.21
C GLU A 103 17.78 -2.42 29.14
N GLY A 104 16.57 -2.00 29.51
CA GLY A 104 15.36 -2.82 29.37
C GLY A 104 15.03 -3.12 27.92
N PHE A 105 15.18 -2.13 27.04
CA PHE A 105 14.98 -2.31 25.59
C PHE A 105 15.93 -3.36 24.99
N LEU A 106 17.23 -3.30 25.30
CA LEU A 106 18.20 -4.29 24.82
C LEU A 106 17.95 -5.69 25.38
N LYS A 107 17.58 -5.81 26.66
CA LYS A 107 17.17 -7.10 27.25
C LYS A 107 15.91 -7.67 26.59
N TRP A 108 14.99 -6.80 26.20
CA TRP A 108 13.80 -7.20 25.45
C TRP A 108 14.16 -7.68 24.05
N LEU A 109 15.01 -6.97 23.30
CA LEU A 109 15.51 -7.42 21.99
C LEU A 109 16.22 -8.78 22.11
N ASP A 110 17.10 -8.96 23.10
CA ASP A 110 17.78 -10.23 23.38
C ASP A 110 16.77 -11.38 23.57
N THR A 111 15.73 -11.15 24.37
CA THR A 111 14.64 -12.12 24.60
C THR A 111 13.88 -12.46 23.31
N GLN A 112 13.57 -11.47 22.47
CA GLN A 112 12.86 -11.72 21.21
C GLN A 112 13.73 -12.47 20.20
N MET A 113 15.01 -12.12 20.12
CA MET A 113 15.94 -12.83 19.26
C MET A 113 16.15 -14.28 19.76
N ASP A 114 16.16 -14.55 21.07
CA ASP A 114 16.18 -15.92 21.63
C ASP A 114 14.94 -16.72 21.25
N ALA A 115 13.78 -16.05 21.16
CA ALA A 115 12.55 -16.63 20.68
C ALA A 115 12.52 -16.85 19.16
N GLY A 116 13.56 -16.42 18.43
CA GLY A 116 13.74 -16.60 16.99
C GLY A 116 13.28 -15.41 16.14
N THR A 117 12.87 -14.29 16.74
CA THR A 117 12.46 -13.09 16.02
C THR A 117 13.68 -12.40 15.38
N LYS A 118 13.57 -12.06 14.09
CA LYS A 118 14.62 -11.34 13.36
C LYS A 118 14.58 -9.85 13.66
N VAL A 119 15.73 -9.18 13.67
CA VAL A 119 15.80 -7.74 13.93
C VAL A 119 16.56 -7.01 12.82
N ALA A 120 15.99 -5.90 12.34
CA ALA A 120 16.66 -4.91 11.52
C ALA A 120 16.93 -3.66 12.37
N ILE A 121 18.20 -3.25 12.49
CA ILE A 121 18.56 -1.96 13.08
C ILE A 121 19.03 -1.02 11.97
N MET A 122 18.43 0.15 11.88
CA MET A 122 18.74 1.18 10.90
C MET A 122 18.75 2.53 11.60
N GLY A 123 19.60 3.46 11.15
CA GLY A 123 19.68 4.79 11.77
C GLY A 123 20.45 4.78 13.10
N ASP A 124 20.16 5.77 13.94
CA ASP A 124 20.94 6.02 15.15
C ASP A 124 20.70 4.99 16.25
N TRP A 125 21.74 4.74 17.05
CA TRP A 125 21.75 3.77 18.15
C TRP A 125 21.37 4.44 19.47
N SER A 126 20.18 5.04 19.48
CA SER A 126 19.54 5.66 20.66
C SER A 126 19.50 4.79 21.93
N PHE A 127 19.67 3.47 21.76
CA PHE A 127 19.77 2.50 22.84
C PHE A 127 21.13 2.45 23.55
N LEU A 128 22.08 3.33 23.22
CA LEU A 128 23.37 3.42 23.91
C LEU A 128 23.31 4.28 25.18
N LEU A 129 22.35 5.19 25.27
CA LEU A 129 22.25 6.22 26.31
C LEU A 129 20.85 6.29 26.92
N ASP A 130 20.79 6.47 28.24
CA ASP A 130 19.53 6.85 28.90
C ASP A 130 19.26 8.36 28.77
N LEU A 131 18.06 8.81 29.14
CA LEU A 131 17.70 10.25 29.11
C LEU A 131 18.62 11.12 29.99
N LYS A 132 19.31 10.54 30.98
CA LYS A 132 20.27 11.24 31.85
C LYS A 132 21.69 11.26 31.27
N GLY A 133 21.90 10.66 30.10
CA GLY A 133 23.21 10.57 29.44
C GLY A 133 24.11 9.47 30.02
N LYS A 134 23.56 8.50 30.75
CA LYS A 134 24.32 7.34 31.25
C LYS A 134 24.46 6.31 30.13
N ASN A 135 25.69 5.88 29.89
CA ASN A 135 26.00 4.79 28.96
C ASN A 135 25.44 3.45 29.44
N VAL A 136 24.92 2.67 28.50
CA VAL A 136 24.63 1.24 28.70
C VAL A 136 25.94 0.45 28.78
N PRO A 137 26.05 -0.57 29.65
CA PRO A 137 27.22 -1.44 29.68
C PRO A 137 27.48 -2.13 28.33
N LEU A 138 28.71 -2.00 27.80
CA LEU A 138 29.13 -2.62 26.53
C LEU A 138 28.80 -4.12 26.40
N PRO A 139 28.93 -4.97 27.46
CA PRO A 139 28.55 -6.37 27.35
C PRO A 139 27.07 -6.60 27.03
N LEU A 140 26.17 -5.68 27.44
CA LEU A 140 24.75 -5.77 27.12
C LEU A 140 24.49 -5.33 25.67
N VAL A 141 25.13 -4.24 25.23
CA VAL A 141 25.04 -3.76 23.83
C VAL A 141 25.53 -4.86 22.87
N ASN A 142 26.72 -5.40 23.13
CA ASN A 142 27.34 -6.39 22.26
C ASN A 142 26.66 -7.76 22.29
N ARG A 143 25.86 -8.06 23.32
CA ARG A 143 25.00 -9.25 23.29
C ARG A 143 24.01 -9.20 22.13
N VAL A 144 23.44 -8.02 21.84
CA VAL A 144 22.50 -7.82 20.74
C VAL A 144 23.26 -7.66 19.41
N LEU A 145 24.26 -6.77 19.35
CA LEU A 145 24.94 -6.44 18.09
C LEU A 145 25.71 -7.64 17.51
N ASN A 146 26.33 -8.49 18.33
CA ASN A 146 27.06 -9.66 17.82
C ASN A 146 26.14 -10.60 17.03
N ARG A 147 24.87 -10.71 17.43
CA ARG A 147 23.87 -11.52 16.73
C ARG A 147 23.42 -10.92 15.40
N LEU A 148 23.60 -9.62 15.23
CA LEU A 148 23.41 -8.86 13.98
C LEU A 148 24.68 -8.78 13.14
N GLY A 149 25.78 -9.34 13.64
CA GLY A 149 27.05 -9.47 12.93
C GLY A 149 28.07 -8.37 13.24
N GLY A 150 27.85 -7.52 14.24
CA GLY A 150 28.79 -6.43 14.61
C GLY A 150 29.21 -6.48 16.07
N GLN A 151 30.48 -6.16 16.34
CA GLN A 151 31.04 -5.97 17.68
C GLN A 151 31.39 -4.49 17.85
N PHE A 152 30.65 -3.80 18.71
CA PHE A 152 30.88 -2.39 19.07
C PHE A 152 32.04 -2.28 20.06
N ASP A 153 33.03 -1.44 19.74
CA ASP A 153 34.21 -1.21 20.58
C ASP A 153 34.01 -0.13 21.65
N GLY A 154 32.97 0.70 21.51
CA GLY A 154 32.66 1.81 22.42
C GLY A 154 32.98 3.19 21.85
N ASP A 155 33.59 3.26 20.68
CA ASP A 155 34.07 4.49 20.08
C ASP A 155 33.13 5.05 18.99
N TRP A 156 33.29 6.33 18.69
CA TRP A 156 32.53 7.06 17.68
C TRP A 156 33.48 7.77 16.72
N GLU A 157 33.39 7.42 15.44
CA GLU A 157 34.22 7.94 14.37
C GLU A 157 33.62 9.23 13.80
N GLN A 158 34.00 10.35 14.40
CA GLN A 158 33.48 11.67 14.02
C GLN A 158 34.13 12.23 12.74
N PHE A 159 35.43 12.00 12.53
CA PHE A 159 36.19 12.61 11.44
C PHE A 159 36.56 11.56 10.39
N THR A 160 35.81 11.55 9.30
CA THR A 160 35.81 10.46 8.30
C THR A 160 36.35 10.86 6.92
N PHE A 161 36.98 12.04 6.80
CA PHE A 161 37.33 12.64 5.51
C PHE A 161 38.41 11.87 4.73
N ASP A 162 39.28 11.16 5.43
CA ASP A 162 40.39 10.36 4.92
C ASP A 162 40.13 8.85 4.98
N TYR A 163 38.95 8.43 5.45
CA TYR A 163 38.52 7.04 5.39
C TYR A 163 38.34 6.57 3.93
N SER A 164 38.52 5.26 3.71
CA SER A 164 38.33 4.62 2.41
C SER A 164 37.36 3.43 2.52
N ILE A 165 36.67 3.08 1.42
CA ILE A 165 35.84 1.88 1.37
C ILE A 165 36.71 0.69 0.93
N LYS A 166 36.77 -0.35 1.76
CA LYS A 166 37.45 -1.62 1.44
C LYS A 166 36.52 -2.60 0.71
N HIS A 167 35.26 -2.64 1.13
CA HIS A 167 34.26 -3.54 0.57
C HIS A 167 32.93 -2.81 0.45
N LEU A 168 32.29 -2.98 -0.70
CA LEU A 168 30.98 -2.44 -1.03
C LEU A 168 30.24 -3.47 -1.86
N ASP A 169 29.14 -4.03 -1.33
CA ASP A 169 28.28 -4.95 -2.09
C ASP A 169 27.40 -4.14 -3.05
N PRO A 170 27.57 -4.30 -4.38
CA PRO A 170 26.82 -3.55 -5.39
C PRO A 170 25.34 -3.95 -5.47
N ASP A 171 24.94 -5.12 -4.94
CA ASP A 171 23.53 -5.52 -4.89
C ASP A 171 22.81 -4.90 -3.67
N MET A 172 23.57 -4.54 -2.63
CA MET A 172 23.05 -4.00 -1.38
C MET A 172 23.17 -2.47 -1.26
N THR A 173 24.05 -1.83 -2.04
CA THR A 173 24.32 -0.39 -1.96
C THR A 173 24.28 0.28 -3.32
N GLY A 174 24.31 1.61 -3.37
CA GLY A 174 24.25 2.37 -4.62
C GLY A 174 22.87 2.35 -5.28
N TYR A 175 21.79 2.16 -4.50
CA TYR A 175 20.44 1.97 -5.06
C TYR A 175 19.92 3.20 -5.82
N GLU A 176 19.97 4.39 -5.20
CA GLU A 176 19.65 5.68 -5.84
C GLU A 176 20.77 6.72 -5.69
N SER A 177 21.67 6.51 -4.73
CA SER A 177 22.80 7.37 -4.43
C SER A 177 23.99 6.53 -3.98
N GLU A 178 25.19 6.96 -4.34
CA GLU A 178 26.43 6.44 -3.76
C GLU A 178 26.65 6.99 -2.34
N ILE A 179 27.56 6.37 -1.60
CA ILE A 179 28.09 6.90 -0.33
C ILE A 179 29.00 8.09 -0.67
N ILE A 180 28.71 9.27 -0.14
CA ILE A 180 29.43 10.51 -0.44
C ILE A 180 30.50 10.78 0.64
N LYS A 181 31.64 11.35 0.23
CA LYS A 181 32.70 11.83 1.15
C LYS A 181 32.48 13.29 1.57
N PRO A 182 32.89 13.69 2.80
CA PRO A 182 33.32 12.82 3.90
C PRO A 182 32.19 11.88 4.32
N PHE A 183 32.50 10.66 4.77
CA PHE A 183 31.45 9.71 5.13
C PHE A 183 30.63 10.22 6.31
N PRO A 184 29.34 9.87 6.44
CA PRO A 184 28.62 10.11 7.69
C PRO A 184 29.39 9.55 8.89
N PRO A 185 29.47 10.26 10.02
CA PRO A 185 30.01 9.71 11.26
C PRO A 185 29.36 8.38 11.63
N PHE A 186 30.10 7.50 12.30
CA PHE A 186 29.62 6.15 12.60
C PHE A 186 30.22 5.58 13.88
N TYR A 187 29.55 4.59 14.45
CA TYR A 187 30.02 3.83 15.61
C TYR A 187 31.16 2.88 15.22
N GLY A 188 32.17 2.76 16.08
CA GLY A 188 33.28 1.81 15.93
C GLY A 188 32.80 0.37 16.03
N VAL A 189 32.53 -0.26 14.88
CA VAL A 189 31.96 -1.62 14.81
C VAL A 189 32.85 -2.51 13.98
N THR A 190 33.29 -3.62 14.57
CA THR A 190 34.12 -4.63 13.90
C THR A 190 33.33 -5.93 13.69
N LYS A 191 33.96 -6.95 13.11
CA LYS A 191 33.33 -8.27 12.91
C LYS A 191 33.05 -8.94 14.25
N ALA A 192 31.82 -9.43 14.41
CA ALA A 192 31.44 -10.26 15.54
C ALA A 192 32.12 -11.62 15.51
N GLU A 193 32.56 -12.12 16.67
CA GLU A 193 33.15 -13.47 16.80
C GLU A 193 32.17 -14.58 16.39
N SER A 194 30.87 -14.35 16.57
CA SER A 194 29.79 -15.26 16.14
C SER A 194 29.59 -15.34 14.63
N GLY A 195 30.31 -14.53 13.85
CA GLY A 195 30.25 -14.47 12.39
C GLY A 195 29.53 -13.24 11.86
N SER A 196 30.05 -12.71 10.75
CA SER A 196 29.55 -11.50 10.09
C SER A 196 29.55 -11.68 8.59
N LYS A 197 28.50 -11.16 7.95
CA LYS A 197 28.45 -10.99 6.49
C LYS A 197 28.35 -9.49 6.18
N PRO A 198 29.49 -8.78 6.15
CA PRO A 198 29.51 -7.36 5.89
C PRO A 198 29.15 -7.08 4.43
N PHE A 199 28.40 -6.00 4.20
CA PHE A 199 28.10 -5.50 2.85
C PHE A 199 28.68 -4.09 2.63
N VAL A 200 29.15 -3.42 3.69
CA VAL A 200 29.98 -2.21 3.60
C VAL A 200 31.08 -2.26 4.66
N ILE A 201 32.34 -2.06 4.25
CA ILE A 201 33.50 -1.96 5.13
C ILE A 201 34.28 -0.68 4.85
N ALA A 202 34.54 0.11 5.88
CA ALA A 202 35.43 1.27 5.85
C ALA A 202 36.80 0.96 6.49
N LEU A 203 37.82 1.67 6.04
CA LEU A 203 39.18 1.66 6.62
C LEU A 203 39.60 3.08 6.99
N PRO A 204 40.12 3.30 8.21
CA PRO A 204 40.76 4.55 8.61
C PRO A 204 42.06 4.79 7.84
N PRO A 205 42.58 6.03 7.85
CA PRO A 205 43.93 6.31 7.35
C PRO A 205 44.98 5.53 8.16
N HIS A 206 45.99 4.99 7.49
CA HIS A 206 47.18 4.39 8.11
C HIS A 206 46.92 3.23 9.09
N SER A 207 45.75 2.59 9.03
CA SER A 207 45.43 1.40 9.83
C SER A 207 44.63 0.40 9.00
N ASP A 208 44.87 -0.90 9.25
CA ASP A 208 44.15 -2.01 8.61
C ASP A 208 42.89 -2.43 9.38
N GLN A 209 42.52 -1.68 10.43
CA GLN A 209 41.31 -1.93 11.21
C GLN A 209 40.06 -1.74 10.34
N GLU A 210 39.28 -2.80 10.19
CA GLU A 210 38.03 -2.78 9.41
C GLU A 210 36.85 -2.34 10.26
N PHE A 211 36.14 -1.30 9.82
CA PHE A 211 34.87 -0.89 10.40
C PHE A 211 33.70 -1.29 9.52
N LEU A 212 32.68 -1.90 10.12
CA LEU A 212 31.46 -2.36 9.46
C LEU A 212 30.43 -1.23 9.48
N LEU A 213 30.06 -0.75 8.30
CA LEU A 213 28.98 0.25 8.15
C LEU A 213 27.62 -0.42 7.93
N GLY A 214 27.64 -1.71 7.58
CA GLY A 214 26.45 -2.56 7.56
C GLY A 214 26.81 -4.02 7.37
N ALA A 215 26.11 -4.90 8.09
CA ALA A 215 26.33 -6.34 8.05
C ALA A 215 25.08 -7.14 8.39
N PHE A 216 25.12 -8.43 8.03
CA PHE A 216 24.18 -9.44 8.52
C PHE A 216 24.84 -10.38 9.54
N GLY A 217 24.04 -10.85 10.48
CA GLY A 217 24.35 -11.90 11.44
C GLY A 217 23.26 -12.97 11.49
N ALA A 218 23.32 -13.85 12.48
CA ALA A 218 22.40 -14.98 12.59
C ALA A 218 20.94 -14.57 12.91
N SER A 219 20.76 -13.44 13.61
CA SER A 219 19.45 -12.96 14.08
C SER A 219 18.93 -11.73 13.33
N GLY A 220 19.59 -11.31 12.26
CA GLY A 220 19.16 -10.18 11.44
C GLY A 220 20.32 -9.39 10.85
N GLY A 221 20.21 -8.07 10.80
CA GLY A 221 21.28 -7.21 10.31
C GLY A 221 21.14 -5.77 10.77
N PHE A 222 22.21 -5.00 10.56
CA PHE A 222 22.21 -3.58 10.83
C PHE A 222 22.82 -2.78 9.68
N VAL A 223 22.44 -1.52 9.59
CA VAL A 223 23.11 -0.49 8.79
C VAL A 223 23.23 0.76 9.66
N GLN A 224 24.41 1.35 9.66
CA GLN A 224 24.69 2.54 10.47
C GLN A 224 23.96 3.78 9.91
N ASP A 225 23.79 4.79 10.76
CA ASP A 225 23.11 6.03 10.37
C ASP A 225 23.82 6.74 9.20
N GLY A 226 23.04 7.36 8.32
CA GLY A 226 23.55 7.99 7.09
C GLY A 226 23.99 7.02 5.97
N TYR A 227 24.03 5.71 6.20
CA TYR A 227 24.36 4.71 5.17
C TYR A 227 23.15 3.98 4.58
N ALA A 228 21.97 4.11 5.21
CA ALA A 228 20.70 3.64 4.65
C ALA A 228 20.16 4.63 3.60
N VAL A 229 20.04 5.89 4.01
CA VAL A 229 19.43 6.97 3.26
C VAL A 229 20.32 8.20 3.38
N ARG A 230 20.62 8.82 2.24
CA ARG A 230 21.26 10.12 2.16
C ARG A 230 20.20 11.21 2.30
N THR A 231 20.43 12.16 3.20
CA THR A 231 19.75 13.45 3.22
C THR A 231 20.57 14.49 2.47
N GLY A 232 19.89 15.31 1.68
CA GLY A 232 20.47 16.21 0.71
C GLY A 232 20.39 17.67 1.09
N ARG A 233 20.43 18.54 0.08
CA ARG A 233 20.52 20.00 0.30
C ARG A 233 19.21 20.65 0.72
N ASN A 234 18.08 19.99 0.49
CA ASN A 234 16.75 20.46 0.85
C ASN A 234 15.90 19.30 1.38
N GLU A 235 14.71 19.62 1.89
CA GLU A 235 13.78 18.66 2.49
C GLU A 235 13.30 17.56 1.53
N HIS A 236 13.40 17.74 0.20
CA HIS A 236 12.97 16.77 -0.79
C HIS A 236 14.10 15.88 -1.35
N ASP A 237 15.36 16.31 -1.24
CA ASP A 237 16.54 15.56 -1.69
C ASP A 237 16.90 14.48 -0.68
N ARG A 238 16.06 13.45 -0.58
CA ARG A 238 16.30 12.23 0.19
C ARG A 238 16.48 11.08 -0.79
N LYS A 239 17.54 10.28 -0.68
CA LYS A 239 17.81 9.15 -1.58
C LYS A 239 18.31 7.92 -0.85
N TRP A 240 17.86 6.76 -1.28
CA TRP A 240 18.34 5.48 -0.76
C TRP A 240 19.77 5.19 -1.24
N ILE A 241 20.68 4.97 -0.28
CA ILE A 241 21.99 4.39 -0.56
C ILE A 241 21.88 2.87 -0.54
N LEU A 242 21.30 2.35 0.55
CA LEU A 242 20.99 0.94 0.71
C LEU A 242 19.90 0.53 -0.29
N ASN A 243 19.97 -0.69 -0.81
CA ASN A 243 18.86 -1.33 -1.51
C ASN A 243 17.89 -1.92 -0.49
N PRO A 244 16.78 -1.23 -0.17
CA PRO A 244 15.95 -1.64 0.95
C PRO A 244 15.21 -2.94 0.66
N PHE A 245 14.90 -3.23 -0.61
CA PHE A 245 14.24 -4.48 -1.01
C PHE A 245 15.12 -5.69 -0.71
N LYS A 246 16.42 -5.60 -1.01
CA LYS A 246 17.37 -6.68 -0.77
C LYS A 246 17.67 -6.81 0.72
N PHE A 247 17.88 -5.70 1.42
CA PHE A 247 18.16 -5.71 2.86
C PHE A 247 17.01 -6.36 3.63
N PHE A 248 15.78 -5.86 3.50
CA PHE A 248 14.64 -6.41 4.25
C PHE A 248 14.30 -7.84 3.81
N SER A 249 14.42 -8.16 2.51
CA SER A 249 14.24 -9.55 2.04
C SER A 249 15.25 -10.50 2.68
N LYS A 250 16.48 -10.05 2.94
CA LYS A 250 17.52 -10.86 3.55
C LYS A 250 17.36 -10.98 5.06
N VAL A 251 17.05 -9.89 5.76
CA VAL A 251 16.84 -9.90 7.22
C VAL A 251 15.66 -10.77 7.61
N PHE A 252 14.57 -10.69 6.86
CA PHE A 252 13.29 -11.34 7.20
C PHE A 252 13.01 -12.62 6.40
N ASP A 253 14.01 -13.17 5.71
CA ASP A 253 13.92 -14.45 4.97
C ASP A 253 12.72 -14.51 3.99
N LEU A 254 12.66 -13.56 3.05
CA LEU A 254 11.50 -13.37 2.14
C LEU A 254 11.71 -13.85 0.70
N GLU A 255 12.85 -14.46 0.38
CA GLU A 255 13.21 -14.83 -0.99
C GLU A 255 12.19 -15.81 -1.64
N GLU A 256 11.69 -16.79 -0.86
CA GLU A 256 10.69 -17.77 -1.29
C GLU A 256 9.26 -17.42 -0.83
N PHE A 257 9.08 -16.34 -0.06
CA PHE A 257 7.81 -16.00 0.57
C PHE A 257 6.81 -15.46 -0.47
N PRO A 258 5.58 -15.98 -0.57
CA PRO A 258 4.55 -15.40 -1.43
C PRO A 258 4.13 -14.02 -0.91
N LYS A 259 3.92 -13.09 -1.84
CA LYS A 259 3.59 -11.69 -1.53
C LYS A 259 2.20 -11.40 -2.05
N VAL A 260 1.26 -11.05 -1.18
CA VAL A 260 -0.03 -10.53 -1.63
C VAL A 260 0.19 -9.17 -2.30
N ASP A 261 -0.41 -8.96 -3.47
CA ASP A 261 -0.16 -7.79 -4.30
C ASP A 261 -1.39 -6.88 -4.40
N THR A 262 -1.18 -5.59 -4.21
CA THR A 262 -2.22 -4.54 -4.30
C THR A 262 -2.15 -3.75 -5.59
N THR A 263 -1.17 -4.05 -6.46
CA THR A 263 -0.87 -3.25 -7.65
C THR A 263 -1.39 -3.87 -8.95
N THR A 264 -1.62 -5.18 -8.96
CA THR A 264 -1.97 -5.97 -10.13
C THR A 264 -3.28 -6.70 -9.91
N LEU A 265 -4.07 -6.81 -10.98
CA LEU A 265 -5.24 -7.67 -11.04
C LEU A 265 -5.32 -8.28 -12.44
N MET A 266 -5.54 -9.59 -12.53
CA MET A 266 -5.61 -10.32 -13.81
C MET A 266 -4.43 -10.01 -14.76
N GLY A 267 -3.22 -9.91 -14.21
CA GLY A 267 -1.99 -9.65 -14.96
C GLY A 267 -1.78 -8.21 -15.46
N ARG A 268 -2.69 -7.27 -15.17
CA ARG A 268 -2.54 -5.84 -15.53
C ARG A 268 -2.39 -4.96 -14.30
N ARG A 269 -1.74 -3.80 -14.47
CA ARG A 269 -1.68 -2.78 -13.43
C ARG A 269 -3.10 -2.27 -13.14
N ILE A 270 -3.46 -2.22 -11.86
CA ILE A 270 -4.73 -1.64 -11.44
C ILE A 270 -4.77 -0.15 -11.79
N TYR A 271 -5.90 0.31 -12.32
CA TYR A 271 -6.24 1.72 -12.44
C TYR A 271 -7.48 2.04 -11.61
N TYR A 272 -7.46 3.17 -10.92
CA TYR A 272 -8.66 3.77 -10.33
C TYR A 272 -8.48 5.28 -10.23
N SER A 273 -9.57 6.03 -10.17
CA SER A 273 -9.52 7.47 -9.94
C SER A 273 -10.59 7.93 -8.96
N HIS A 274 -10.32 9.05 -8.29
CA HIS A 274 -11.27 9.66 -7.37
C HIS A 274 -11.11 11.18 -7.35
N ILE A 275 -12.21 11.86 -7.02
CA ILE A 275 -12.30 13.31 -6.98
C ILE A 275 -12.88 13.77 -5.66
N ASP A 276 -12.11 14.58 -4.94
CA ASP A 276 -12.55 15.28 -3.74
C ASP A 276 -13.45 16.48 -4.07
N GLY A 277 -14.38 16.78 -3.17
CA GLY A 277 -15.47 17.71 -3.40
C GLY A 277 -15.07 19.19 -3.47
N ASP A 278 -13.83 19.53 -3.09
CA ASP A 278 -13.32 20.89 -2.99
C ASP A 278 -13.45 21.62 -4.33
N GLY A 279 -14.06 22.80 -4.29
CA GLY A 279 -14.39 23.58 -5.47
C GLY A 279 -15.76 23.29 -6.08
N TRP A 280 -16.63 22.53 -5.40
CA TRP A 280 -17.96 22.17 -5.94
C TRP A 280 -18.78 23.36 -6.48
N ARG A 281 -18.68 24.49 -5.76
CA ARG A 281 -19.41 25.75 -6.00
C ARG A 281 -18.57 26.84 -6.65
N ASN A 282 -17.30 26.60 -6.92
CA ASN A 282 -16.41 27.60 -7.52
C ASN A 282 -16.87 27.94 -8.93
N ILE A 283 -16.65 29.20 -9.32
CA ILE A 283 -16.89 29.68 -10.68
C ILE A 283 -15.60 29.51 -11.46
N SER A 284 -15.69 28.75 -12.55
CA SER A 284 -14.56 28.47 -13.42
C SER A 284 -14.22 29.67 -14.30
N GLU A 285 -12.92 29.84 -14.58
CA GLU A 285 -12.40 30.75 -15.60
C GLU A 285 -12.71 30.23 -17.02
N ILE A 286 -12.87 28.92 -17.16
CA ILE A 286 -13.36 28.29 -18.39
C ILE A 286 -14.86 28.56 -18.55
N ARG A 287 -15.21 29.05 -19.73
CA ARG A 287 -16.58 29.39 -20.14
C ARG A 287 -17.18 28.29 -21.02
N GLY A 288 -18.50 28.26 -21.13
CA GLY A 288 -19.17 27.37 -22.07
C GLY A 288 -19.50 28.06 -23.40
N ASP A 289 -20.49 27.53 -24.10
CA ASP A 289 -21.07 28.11 -25.31
C ASP A 289 -21.75 29.47 -25.02
N ASP A 290 -21.43 30.50 -25.80
CA ASP A 290 -21.92 31.89 -25.60
C ASP A 290 -21.42 32.58 -24.32
N ASP A 291 -20.22 32.21 -23.84
CA ASP A 291 -19.51 32.87 -22.72
C ASP A 291 -20.22 32.80 -21.34
N GLN A 292 -21.13 31.85 -21.16
CA GLN A 292 -21.80 31.60 -19.89
C GLN A 292 -20.83 31.12 -18.79
N PRO A 293 -20.97 31.61 -17.55
CA PRO A 293 -20.15 31.18 -16.42
C PRO A 293 -20.50 29.74 -16.02
N LEU A 294 -19.47 28.90 -15.95
CA LEU A 294 -19.60 27.51 -15.49
C LEU A 294 -19.11 27.36 -14.05
N LEU A 295 -19.64 26.36 -13.35
CA LEU A 295 -19.00 25.84 -12.13
C LEU A 295 -17.83 24.94 -12.50
N ASP A 296 -16.84 24.84 -11.63
CA ASP A 296 -15.72 23.90 -11.82
C ASP A 296 -16.24 22.46 -12.01
N THR A 297 -17.27 22.07 -11.25
CA THR A 297 -17.99 20.80 -11.37
C THR A 297 -18.62 20.56 -12.74
N GLU A 298 -19.11 21.61 -13.40
CA GLU A 298 -19.68 21.51 -14.75
C GLU A 298 -18.58 21.31 -15.80
N VAL A 299 -17.42 21.95 -15.62
CA VAL A 299 -16.24 21.74 -16.48
C VAL A 299 -15.69 20.32 -16.30
N VAL A 300 -15.52 19.86 -15.05
CA VAL A 300 -15.07 18.50 -14.74
C VAL A 300 -16.02 17.46 -15.35
N TYR A 301 -17.33 17.63 -15.19
CA TYR A 301 -18.32 16.77 -15.82
C TYR A 301 -18.18 16.74 -17.35
N ARG A 302 -18.14 17.92 -17.99
CA ARG A 302 -18.12 18.08 -19.46
C ARG A 302 -16.84 17.51 -20.08
N ASP A 303 -15.70 17.81 -19.47
CA ASP A 303 -14.38 17.63 -20.11
C ASP A 303 -13.61 16.43 -19.57
N LEU A 304 -13.77 16.08 -18.30
CA LEU A 304 -12.89 15.12 -17.62
C LEU A 304 -13.57 13.78 -17.30
N ILE A 305 -14.90 13.75 -17.15
CA ILE A 305 -15.63 12.52 -16.78
C ILE A 305 -16.48 11.99 -17.93
N LYS A 306 -17.39 12.81 -18.48
CA LYS A 306 -18.30 12.37 -19.54
C LYS A 306 -17.58 11.83 -20.79
N PRO A 307 -16.45 12.40 -21.25
CA PRO A 307 -15.72 11.87 -22.40
C PRO A 307 -14.94 10.59 -22.12
N TYR A 308 -14.87 10.15 -20.86
CA TYR A 308 -14.06 9.02 -20.38
C TYR A 308 -14.88 7.87 -19.76
N PRO A 309 -15.86 7.28 -20.49
CA PRO A 309 -16.72 6.22 -19.93
C PRO A 309 -15.97 4.91 -19.63
N ASP A 310 -14.77 4.73 -20.18
CA ASP A 310 -13.92 3.56 -20.01
C ASP A 310 -12.98 3.65 -18.80
N LEU A 311 -12.98 4.79 -18.09
CA LEU A 311 -12.19 5.03 -16.88
C LEU A 311 -13.14 5.36 -15.71
N PRO A 312 -13.25 4.48 -14.70
CA PRO A 312 -14.09 4.73 -13.53
C PRO A 312 -13.52 5.85 -12.65
N VAL A 313 -14.43 6.60 -12.05
CA VAL A 313 -14.11 7.68 -11.12
C VAL A 313 -15.09 7.72 -9.95
N SER A 314 -14.56 7.83 -8.75
CA SER A 314 -15.36 8.00 -7.53
C SER A 314 -15.46 9.47 -7.17
N VAL A 315 -16.67 10.04 -7.22
CA VAL A 315 -16.91 11.48 -7.00
C VAL A 315 -17.47 11.70 -5.61
N ALA A 316 -16.77 12.48 -4.78
CA ALA A 316 -17.11 12.71 -3.39
C ALA A 316 -17.47 14.18 -3.11
N PRO A 317 -18.76 14.57 -3.20
CA PRO A 317 -19.18 15.89 -2.76
C PRO A 317 -19.02 16.04 -1.24
N ILE A 318 -18.81 17.28 -0.80
CA ILE A 318 -19.05 17.69 0.59
C ILE A 318 -20.56 17.89 0.75
N ALA A 319 -21.21 17.27 1.73
CA ALA A 319 -22.68 17.29 1.79
C ALA A 319 -23.24 18.72 1.97
N ALA A 320 -22.56 19.60 2.70
CA ALA A 320 -22.95 21.00 2.88
C ALA A 320 -22.96 21.83 1.58
N ASP A 321 -22.21 21.42 0.54
CA ASP A 321 -22.24 22.04 -0.79
C ASP A 321 -23.49 21.65 -1.61
N LEU A 322 -24.22 20.62 -1.18
CA LEU A 322 -25.45 20.14 -1.78
C LEU A 322 -26.70 20.46 -0.96
N ASP A 323 -26.55 20.61 0.37
CA ASP A 323 -27.65 20.85 1.29
C ASP A 323 -28.12 22.32 1.29
N PRO A 324 -29.37 22.62 0.88
CA PRO A 324 -29.93 23.98 0.91
C PRO A 324 -30.07 24.55 2.33
N ALA A 325 -30.08 23.71 3.37
CA ALA A 325 -30.01 24.17 4.74
C ALA A 325 -28.61 24.69 5.11
N TRP A 326 -27.61 24.49 4.25
CA TRP A 326 -26.25 25.00 4.36
C TRP A 326 -25.95 25.94 3.18
N TYR A 327 -25.23 25.48 2.17
CA TYR A 327 -24.79 26.28 1.02
C TYR A 327 -25.18 25.68 -0.33
N GLY A 328 -25.94 24.58 -0.33
CA GLY A 328 -26.45 23.95 -1.53
C GLY A 328 -27.45 24.80 -2.31
N THR A 329 -27.42 24.68 -3.62
CA THR A 329 -28.34 25.36 -4.54
C THR A 329 -28.96 24.34 -5.50
N LYS A 330 -30.03 24.72 -6.20
CA LYS A 330 -30.59 23.85 -7.25
C LYS A 330 -29.53 23.45 -8.29
N ARG A 331 -28.67 24.39 -8.68
CA ARG A 331 -27.58 24.17 -9.64
C ARG A 331 -26.57 23.12 -9.14
N THR A 332 -26.14 23.21 -7.88
CA THR A 332 -25.16 22.26 -7.30
C THR A 332 -25.73 20.86 -7.16
N GLN A 333 -27.02 20.75 -6.86
CA GLN A 333 -27.73 19.48 -6.82
C GLN A 333 -27.97 18.89 -8.22
N GLU A 334 -28.27 19.71 -9.21
CA GLU A 334 -28.46 19.28 -10.60
C GLU A 334 -27.19 18.68 -11.19
N ILE A 335 -26.03 19.31 -10.97
CA ILE A 335 -24.75 18.75 -11.43
C ILE A 335 -24.39 17.45 -10.68
N ALA A 336 -24.70 17.34 -9.38
CA ALA A 336 -24.54 16.08 -8.63
C ALA A 336 -25.34 14.93 -9.25
N ARG A 337 -26.63 15.16 -9.57
CA ARG A 337 -27.48 14.15 -10.24
C ARG A 337 -26.95 13.78 -11.62
N LYS A 338 -26.46 14.76 -12.41
CA LYS A 338 -25.86 14.51 -13.73
C LYS A 338 -24.61 13.64 -13.63
N LEU A 339 -23.74 13.91 -12.65
CA LEU A 339 -22.55 13.11 -12.38
C LEU A 339 -22.91 11.68 -12.00
N PHE A 340 -23.77 11.48 -11.00
CA PHE A 340 -24.13 10.15 -10.51
C PHE A 340 -24.94 9.30 -11.50
N ALA A 341 -25.61 9.93 -12.46
CA ALA A 341 -26.28 9.25 -13.56
C ALA A 341 -25.31 8.57 -14.54
N LEU A 342 -24.05 8.99 -14.62
CA LEU A 342 -23.06 8.36 -15.50
C LEU A 342 -22.68 6.95 -15.00
N PRO A 343 -22.69 5.90 -15.84
CA PRO A 343 -22.42 4.52 -15.40
C PRO A 343 -21.05 4.33 -14.74
N GLN A 344 -20.01 5.00 -15.24
CA GLN A 344 -18.63 4.92 -14.75
C GLN A 344 -18.37 5.71 -13.46
N VAL A 345 -19.34 6.52 -13.01
CA VAL A 345 -19.23 7.29 -11.77
C VAL A 345 -19.74 6.46 -10.59
N GLU A 346 -18.85 6.26 -9.63
CA GLU A 346 -19.16 5.77 -8.28
C GLU A 346 -19.44 6.97 -7.38
N ALA A 347 -20.54 6.95 -6.63
CA ALA A 347 -20.81 7.99 -5.66
C ALA A 347 -19.98 7.74 -4.39
N ALA A 348 -19.36 8.79 -3.89
CA ALA A 348 -18.56 8.80 -2.66
C ALA A 348 -18.98 9.98 -1.77
N SER A 349 -18.46 10.04 -0.54
CA SER A 349 -18.66 11.16 0.38
C SER A 349 -17.33 11.78 0.76
N HIS A 350 -17.25 13.11 0.74
CA HIS A 350 -16.13 13.88 1.26
C HIS A 350 -16.52 14.61 2.55
N THR A 351 -17.21 13.86 3.42
CA THR A 351 -17.82 14.31 4.68
C THR A 351 -18.97 15.31 4.53
N TYR A 352 -19.50 15.79 5.67
CA TYR A 352 -20.59 16.76 5.67
C TYR A 352 -20.08 18.18 5.64
N THR A 353 -19.15 18.52 6.53
CA THR A 353 -18.69 19.90 6.77
C THR A 353 -17.22 20.13 6.46
N HIS A 354 -16.53 19.13 5.93
CA HIS A 354 -15.12 19.15 5.53
C HIS A 354 -14.17 19.52 6.67
N PRO A 355 -13.95 18.62 7.64
CA PRO A 355 -12.86 18.74 8.60
C PRO A 355 -11.51 18.95 7.92
N PHE A 356 -10.81 20.03 8.29
CA PHE A 356 -9.44 20.29 7.83
C PHE A 356 -8.41 19.55 8.68
N GLN A 357 -8.66 19.44 9.99
CA GLN A 357 -7.75 18.76 10.91
C GLN A 357 -8.51 17.79 11.81
N TRP A 358 -8.43 16.50 11.49
CA TRP A 358 -9.20 15.46 12.17
C TRP A 358 -8.80 15.28 13.63
N SER A 359 -7.51 15.49 13.95
CA SER A 359 -6.97 15.37 15.31
C SER A 359 -7.66 16.33 16.30
N TYR A 360 -8.13 17.49 15.85
CA TYR A 360 -8.90 18.44 16.66
C TYR A 360 -10.17 17.80 17.25
N TYR A 361 -10.84 16.94 16.47
CA TYR A 361 -12.14 16.38 16.82
C TYR A 361 -12.08 15.07 17.63
N LYS A 362 -10.88 14.50 17.84
CA LYS A 362 -10.69 13.27 18.63
C LYS A 362 -11.29 13.38 20.04
N ASN A 363 -11.11 14.54 20.67
CA ASN A 363 -11.68 14.88 21.97
C ASN A 363 -12.54 16.15 21.83
N TYR A 364 -13.55 16.10 20.97
CA TYR A 364 -14.37 17.26 20.61
C TYR A 364 -15.17 17.81 21.80
N SER A 365 -15.34 19.14 21.81
CA SER A 365 -16.23 19.87 22.71
C SER A 365 -16.83 21.07 21.98
N ALA A 366 -18.16 21.12 21.87
CA ALA A 366 -18.87 22.22 21.23
C ALA A 366 -18.55 23.58 21.89
N LYS A 367 -18.42 23.60 23.22
CA LYS A 367 -18.02 24.81 23.95
C LYS A 367 -16.60 25.26 23.60
N ARG A 368 -15.68 24.32 23.31
CA ARG A 368 -14.31 24.64 22.89
C ARG A 368 -14.30 25.24 21.49
N GLU A 369 -15.03 24.63 20.56
CA GLU A 369 -15.17 25.14 19.18
C GLU A 369 -15.85 26.51 19.17
N GLU A 370 -16.95 26.69 19.91
CA GLU A 370 -17.65 27.98 20.02
C GLU A 370 -16.78 29.06 20.67
N ARG A 371 -16.03 28.73 21.73
CA ARG A 371 -15.10 29.69 22.35
C ARG A 371 -13.98 30.10 21.39
N GLN A 372 -13.45 29.17 20.60
CA GLN A 372 -12.33 29.45 19.68
C GLN A 372 -12.79 30.10 18.37
N PHE A 373 -13.98 29.77 17.87
CA PHE A 373 -14.42 30.11 16.50
C PHE A 373 -15.85 30.68 16.41
N GLY A 374 -16.60 30.80 17.51
CA GLY A 374 -18.01 31.23 17.52
C GLY A 374 -18.27 32.63 16.96
N ASN A 375 -17.30 33.55 17.07
CA ASN A 375 -17.40 34.88 16.46
C ASN A 375 -17.20 34.88 14.93
N LYS A 376 -16.67 33.79 14.35
CA LYS A 376 -16.51 33.62 12.89
C LYS A 376 -17.76 33.02 12.21
N VAL A 377 -18.84 32.75 12.97
CA VAL A 377 -20.07 32.07 12.52
C VAL A 377 -21.00 32.97 11.66
N GLY A 378 -20.75 34.29 11.59
CA GLY A 378 -21.67 35.26 10.99
C GLY A 378 -21.25 35.95 9.69
N GLY A 379 -20.04 35.71 9.17
CA GLY A 379 -19.54 36.35 7.95
C GLY A 379 -19.14 35.31 6.92
N LEU A 380 -19.58 35.48 5.68
CA LEU A 380 -18.89 34.86 4.54
C LEU A 380 -17.42 35.23 4.71
N SER A 381 -16.59 34.26 5.05
CA SER A 381 -15.16 34.51 5.13
C SER A 381 -14.72 34.90 3.71
N SER A 382 -14.48 36.19 3.51
CA SER A 382 -13.75 36.70 2.36
C SER A 382 -12.35 36.06 2.27
N LYS A 383 -11.89 35.40 3.33
CA LYS A 383 -10.73 34.51 3.40
C LYS A 383 -10.96 33.08 2.88
N VAL A 384 -12.20 32.64 2.61
CA VAL A 384 -12.44 31.38 1.86
C VAL A 384 -12.03 31.56 0.38
N MET A 385 -12.00 32.79 -0.12
CA MET A 385 -11.38 33.12 -1.42
C MET A 385 -9.85 33.20 -1.36
N GLU A 386 -9.25 33.18 -0.16
CA GLU A 386 -7.81 33.08 0.10
C GLU A 386 -7.40 31.61 0.40
N LEU A 387 -8.38 30.69 0.47
CA LEU A 387 -8.27 29.26 0.83
C LEU A 387 -7.66 28.37 -0.26
N LEU A 388 -6.82 28.95 -1.10
CA LEU A 388 -6.01 28.27 -2.12
C LEU A 388 -4.58 28.86 -2.19
N GLY A 389 -4.11 29.55 -1.14
CA GLY A 389 -2.74 30.03 -1.09
C GLY A 389 -2.49 31.17 -0.11
N VAL A 390 -1.93 30.79 1.05
CA VAL A 390 -1.27 31.62 2.07
C VAL A 390 -2.11 32.75 2.69
N ALA A 391 -2.44 32.63 3.97
CA ALA A 391 -2.79 33.79 4.80
C ALA A 391 -1.98 33.80 6.11
N LYS A 392 -1.44 34.99 6.40
CA LYS A 392 -0.75 35.34 7.64
C LYS A 392 -1.76 35.65 8.76
N ASP A 393 -1.22 35.54 9.98
CA ASP A 393 -1.70 36.11 11.25
C ASP A 393 -2.83 35.37 11.99
N VAL A 394 -2.52 34.16 12.46
CA VAL A 394 -3.04 33.58 13.71
C VAL A 394 -1.88 32.85 14.40
N ASP A 395 -1.73 33.01 15.72
CA ASP A 395 -0.77 32.21 16.51
C ASP A 395 -1.31 30.78 16.69
N PRO A 396 -0.74 29.77 16.01
CA PRO A 396 -1.23 28.39 16.06
C PRO A 396 -1.03 27.73 17.43
N ALA A 397 -0.16 28.30 18.28
CA ALA A 397 0.15 27.76 19.60
C ALA A 397 -1.05 27.80 20.56
N GLU A 398 -2.05 28.66 20.33
CA GLU A 398 -3.21 28.80 21.23
C GLU A 398 -4.44 27.95 20.82
N THR A 399 -4.53 27.56 19.54
CA THR A 399 -5.70 26.84 19.01
C THR A 399 -5.47 25.33 18.90
N GLY A 400 -4.21 24.91 18.79
CA GLY A 400 -3.83 23.52 18.46
C GLY A 400 -4.03 23.18 16.99
N LEU A 401 -4.28 24.18 16.13
CA LEU A 401 -4.37 24.01 14.69
C LEU A 401 -2.99 24.08 14.03
N GLU A 402 -2.81 23.37 12.92
CA GLU A 402 -1.63 23.56 12.07
C GLU A 402 -1.59 24.99 11.50
N LYS A 403 -0.37 25.51 11.26
CA LYS A 403 -0.10 26.89 10.81
C LYS A 403 -0.86 27.33 9.55
N SER A 404 -1.36 26.38 8.76
CA SER A 404 -2.07 26.59 7.50
C SER A 404 -3.59 26.80 7.65
N TYR A 405 -4.19 26.53 8.81
CA TYR A 405 -5.66 26.55 8.97
C TYR A 405 -6.17 27.57 9.98
N ASP A 406 -6.98 28.53 9.51
CA ASP A 406 -7.67 29.54 10.33
C ASP A 406 -8.94 29.00 11.03
N LEU A 407 -9.45 27.84 10.59
CA LEU A 407 -10.67 27.17 11.03
C LEU A 407 -10.43 25.65 11.07
N PRO A 408 -11.11 24.89 11.95
CA PRO A 408 -10.92 23.45 12.06
C PRO A 408 -11.68 22.65 10.99
N ARG A 409 -12.57 23.30 10.21
CA ARG A 409 -13.37 22.74 9.11
C ARG A 409 -13.96 23.84 8.23
N ALA A 410 -14.44 23.50 7.04
CA ALA A 410 -14.97 24.48 6.09
C ALA A 410 -16.30 25.13 6.54
N TYR A 411 -17.20 24.37 7.18
CA TYR A 411 -18.55 24.85 7.51
C TYR A 411 -18.89 24.77 9.00
N LEU A 412 -19.11 25.91 9.67
CA LEU A 412 -19.35 25.98 11.12
C LEU A 412 -20.80 26.35 11.53
N LYS A 413 -21.80 26.09 10.67
CA LYS A 413 -23.20 26.50 10.95
C LYS A 413 -23.82 25.78 12.17
N ARG A 414 -23.37 24.55 12.45
CA ARG A 414 -23.82 23.70 13.55
C ARG A 414 -22.62 23.04 14.21
N PRO A 415 -22.63 22.72 15.51
CA PRO A 415 -21.56 21.97 16.17
C PRO A 415 -21.16 20.72 15.38
N PHE A 416 -19.88 20.36 15.39
CA PHE A 416 -19.39 19.13 14.78
C PHE A 416 -20.10 17.91 15.39
N ASP A 417 -20.49 16.98 14.52
CA ASP A 417 -21.03 15.68 14.90
C ASP A 417 -20.46 14.60 13.98
N LEU A 418 -19.80 13.60 14.57
CA LEU A 418 -19.09 12.57 13.81
C LEU A 418 -20.06 11.70 12.98
N HIS A 419 -21.26 11.43 13.50
CA HIS A 419 -22.28 10.68 12.77
C HIS A 419 -22.76 11.45 11.55
N GLN A 420 -22.95 12.77 11.71
CA GLN A 420 -23.29 13.66 10.62
C GLN A 420 -22.21 13.64 9.54
N GLU A 421 -20.92 13.76 9.93
CA GLU A 421 -19.80 13.78 8.99
C GLU A 421 -19.71 12.54 8.12
N ILE A 422 -20.05 11.36 8.65
CA ILE A 422 -19.80 10.09 7.96
C ILE A 422 -21.10 9.49 7.43
N VAL A 423 -22.05 9.20 8.32
CA VAL A 423 -23.24 8.42 7.98
C VAL A 423 -24.29 9.31 7.32
N ASP A 424 -24.61 10.45 7.93
CA ASP A 424 -25.66 11.32 7.38
C ASP A 424 -25.21 11.98 6.08
N ALA A 425 -23.92 12.31 5.94
CA ALA A 425 -23.34 12.78 4.69
C ALA A 425 -23.53 11.76 3.56
N ALA A 426 -23.14 10.50 3.78
CA ALA A 426 -23.29 9.43 2.80
C ALA A 426 -24.76 9.18 2.43
N ASN A 427 -25.65 9.15 3.42
CA ASN A 427 -27.08 8.98 3.19
C ASN A 427 -27.69 10.15 2.41
N TYR A 428 -27.32 11.38 2.76
CA TYR A 428 -27.81 12.58 2.09
C TYR A 428 -27.34 12.64 0.64
N ILE A 429 -26.05 12.39 0.37
CA ILE A 429 -25.49 12.36 -0.98
C ILE A 429 -26.15 11.27 -1.83
N SER A 430 -26.46 10.11 -1.23
CA SER A 430 -27.13 9.00 -1.92
C SER A 430 -28.52 9.40 -2.46
N THR A 431 -29.17 10.45 -1.94
CA THR A 431 -30.46 10.93 -2.47
C THR A 431 -30.35 11.56 -3.86
N PHE A 432 -29.15 11.91 -4.31
CA PHE A 432 -28.88 12.42 -5.66
C PHE A 432 -28.53 11.29 -6.65
N CYS A 433 -28.37 10.06 -6.19
CA CYS A 433 -28.07 8.91 -7.05
C CYS A 433 -29.34 8.39 -7.75
N PRO A 434 -29.20 7.80 -8.96
CA PRO A 434 -30.31 7.08 -9.57
C PRO A 434 -30.66 5.81 -8.77
N PRO A 435 -31.86 5.22 -8.97
CA PRO A 435 -32.24 3.98 -8.32
C PRO A 435 -31.19 2.88 -8.50
N GLY A 436 -30.82 2.21 -7.41
CA GLY A 436 -29.80 1.15 -7.41
C GLY A 436 -28.36 1.64 -7.24
N LYS A 437 -28.11 2.96 -7.24
CA LYS A 437 -26.83 3.56 -6.84
C LYS A 437 -26.94 4.26 -5.50
N LYS A 438 -25.84 4.24 -4.74
CA LYS A 438 -25.67 4.95 -3.47
C LYS A 438 -24.18 5.26 -3.27
N VAL A 439 -23.86 5.96 -2.19
CA VAL A 439 -22.48 6.18 -1.76
C VAL A 439 -21.83 4.84 -1.36
N GLU A 440 -20.65 4.54 -1.93
CA GLU A 440 -19.90 3.29 -1.75
C GLU A 440 -18.49 3.52 -1.17
N LEU A 441 -18.08 4.77 -0.95
CA LEU A 441 -16.73 5.14 -0.52
C LEU A 441 -16.75 6.42 0.33
N LEU A 442 -15.93 6.45 1.38
CA LEU A 442 -15.58 7.66 2.12
C LEU A 442 -14.18 8.14 1.70
N GLN A 443 -14.08 9.39 1.27
CA GLN A 443 -12.83 10.09 0.98
C GLN A 443 -12.55 11.06 2.13
N TRP A 444 -11.45 10.87 2.88
CA TRP A 444 -11.12 11.72 4.02
C TRP A 444 -10.82 13.15 3.55
N SER A 445 -11.42 14.14 4.23
CA SER A 445 -11.16 15.56 3.99
C SER A 445 -9.92 16.06 4.74
N GLY A 446 -9.42 17.23 4.33
CA GLY A 446 -8.40 17.99 5.08
C GLY A 446 -7.04 17.31 5.12
N ASP A 447 -6.44 17.25 6.30
CA ASP A 447 -5.17 16.59 6.62
C ASP A 447 -5.21 15.06 6.44
N THR A 448 -6.38 14.51 6.13
CA THR A 448 -6.59 13.07 5.94
C THR A 448 -6.07 12.23 7.10
N SER A 449 -6.14 12.74 8.33
CA SER A 449 -5.60 12.07 9.52
C SER A 449 -6.71 11.62 10.48
N PRO A 450 -7.66 10.77 10.04
CA PRO A 450 -8.79 10.34 10.84
C PRO A 450 -8.36 9.62 12.12
N PHE A 451 -9.00 9.94 13.24
CA PHE A 451 -8.81 9.19 14.48
C PHE A 451 -9.60 7.87 14.46
N GLU A 452 -9.18 6.91 15.29
CA GLU A 452 -9.71 5.52 15.30
C GLU A 452 -11.25 5.44 15.25
N ALA A 453 -11.95 6.22 16.08
CA ALA A 453 -13.41 6.18 16.15
C ALA A 453 -14.10 6.70 14.86
N ALA A 454 -13.46 7.57 14.08
CA ALA A 454 -13.97 8.00 12.78
C ALA A 454 -13.90 6.84 11.77
N ILE A 455 -12.76 6.14 11.70
CA ILE A 455 -12.59 4.97 10.82
C ILE A 455 -13.54 3.84 11.24
N ALA A 456 -13.69 3.61 12.55
CA ALA A 456 -14.62 2.62 13.09
C ALA A 456 -16.07 2.89 12.67
N MET A 457 -16.47 4.16 12.61
CA MET A 457 -17.80 4.55 12.15
C MET A 457 -17.99 4.29 10.65
N ALA A 458 -17.00 4.63 9.83
CA ALA A 458 -17.03 4.33 8.39
C ALA A 458 -17.12 2.81 8.14
N ASP A 459 -16.32 2.02 8.86
CA ASP A 459 -16.36 0.55 8.81
C ASP A 459 -17.75 0.00 9.17
N LYS A 460 -18.35 0.51 10.26
CA LYS A 460 -19.71 0.10 10.69
C LYS A 460 -20.79 0.49 9.68
N ALA A 461 -20.60 1.59 8.96
CA ALA A 461 -21.48 2.03 7.88
C ALA A 461 -21.28 1.24 6.57
N GLY A 462 -20.29 0.34 6.51
CA GLY A 462 -19.95 -0.39 5.29
C GLY A 462 -19.27 0.48 4.24
N LEU A 463 -18.69 1.61 4.64
CA LEU A 463 -17.99 2.55 3.76
C LEU A 463 -16.49 2.26 3.83
N PRO A 464 -15.89 1.59 2.83
CA PRO A 464 -14.44 1.59 2.71
C PRO A 464 -13.96 3.03 2.60
N ASN A 465 -12.80 3.31 3.20
CA ASN A 465 -12.25 4.66 3.30
C ASN A 465 -10.92 4.76 2.53
N ILE A 466 -10.65 5.95 1.98
CA ILE A 466 -9.41 6.28 1.27
C ILE A 466 -9.02 7.76 1.52
N ASN A 467 -7.80 8.11 1.13
CA ASN A 467 -7.07 9.38 1.21
C ASN A 467 -6.07 9.42 2.36
N GLY A 468 -5.15 10.37 2.28
CA GLY A 468 -3.82 10.25 2.87
C GLY A 468 -2.91 9.47 1.93
N GLY A 469 -1.61 9.54 2.19
CA GLY A 469 -0.59 9.05 1.27
C GLY A 469 -0.40 10.01 0.10
N ASP A 470 0.77 10.62 0.04
CA ASP A 470 1.14 11.60 -0.99
C ASP A 470 2.32 11.08 -1.79
N SER A 471 2.14 9.92 -2.43
CA SER A 471 3.20 9.34 -3.23
C SER A 471 3.55 10.29 -4.39
N ARG A 472 4.80 10.75 -4.40
CA ARG A 472 5.43 11.45 -5.53
C ARG A 472 6.78 10.82 -5.81
N TRP A 473 7.07 10.59 -7.08
CA TRP A 473 8.39 10.18 -7.54
C TRP A 473 8.66 10.80 -8.90
N ASP A 474 9.16 12.02 -8.87
CA ASP A 474 9.33 12.89 -10.03
C ASP A 474 10.51 13.85 -9.79
N PRO A 475 10.84 14.79 -10.69
CA PRO A 475 12.02 15.64 -10.52
C PRO A 475 12.07 16.48 -9.23
N ASP A 476 10.92 16.87 -8.65
CA ASP A 476 10.90 17.61 -7.37
C ASP A 476 11.08 16.66 -6.17
N TYR A 477 10.66 15.39 -6.30
CA TYR A 477 10.73 14.35 -5.27
C TYR A 477 11.42 13.09 -5.84
N PRO A 478 12.73 13.12 -6.11
CA PRO A 478 13.39 12.16 -7.00
C PRO A 478 13.86 10.89 -6.27
N SER A 479 12.98 10.22 -5.53
CA SER A 479 13.31 8.99 -4.78
C SER A 479 12.09 8.15 -4.38
N LEU A 480 12.31 6.84 -4.26
CA LEU A 480 11.45 5.88 -3.56
C LEU A 480 11.07 6.35 -2.15
N ALA A 481 11.92 7.15 -1.50
CA ALA A 481 11.68 7.73 -0.19
C ALA A 481 10.43 8.62 -0.12
N TRP A 482 9.82 8.96 -1.25
CA TRP A 482 8.59 9.76 -1.33
C TRP A 482 7.37 8.94 -1.77
N VAL A 483 7.49 7.62 -1.82
CA VAL A 483 6.39 6.70 -2.14
C VAL A 483 5.75 6.19 -0.86
N ALA A 484 4.59 6.72 -0.49
CA ALA A 484 3.80 6.26 0.66
C ALA A 484 3.49 4.73 0.65
N PRO A 485 3.20 4.12 1.82
CA PRO A 485 2.75 2.73 1.92
C PRO A 485 1.29 2.53 1.48
N VAL A 486 0.76 1.29 1.54
CA VAL A 486 -0.63 0.96 1.15
C VAL A 486 -1.66 1.67 2.05
N GLY A 487 -1.29 1.94 3.29
CA GLY A 487 -2.14 2.55 4.30
C GLY A 487 -1.46 2.52 5.66
N MET A 488 -2.23 2.73 6.72
CA MET A 488 -1.73 2.69 8.10
C MET A 488 -2.77 2.07 9.04
N ARG A 489 -2.29 1.37 10.07
CA ARG A 489 -3.10 0.96 11.22
C ARG A 489 -3.33 2.16 12.15
N VAL A 490 -4.60 2.49 12.39
CA VAL A 490 -5.01 3.51 13.36
C VAL A 490 -5.85 2.80 14.43
N GLY A 491 -5.20 2.50 15.55
CA GLY A 491 -5.76 1.60 16.56
C GLY A 491 -6.07 0.23 15.94
N LYS A 492 -7.32 -0.21 16.01
CA LYS A 492 -7.77 -1.50 15.43
C LYS A 492 -8.20 -1.42 13.97
N HIS A 493 -8.24 -0.22 13.40
CA HIS A 493 -8.79 0.03 12.07
C HIS A 493 -7.69 0.37 11.07
N ILE A 494 -8.04 0.27 9.78
CA ILE A 494 -7.13 0.55 8.67
C ILE A 494 -7.61 1.79 7.95
N GLN A 495 -6.72 2.78 7.83
CA GLN A 495 -6.82 3.81 6.82
C GLN A 495 -6.10 3.33 5.56
N VAL A 496 -6.77 3.33 4.42
CA VAL A 496 -6.14 3.02 3.14
C VAL A 496 -5.70 4.32 2.48
N TYR A 497 -4.48 4.36 1.95
CA TYR A 497 -3.96 5.54 1.26
C TYR A 497 -4.32 5.55 -0.21
N ALA A 498 -4.45 6.76 -0.75
CA ALA A 498 -4.39 6.98 -2.18
C ALA A 498 -3.02 6.51 -2.69
N SER A 499 -3.00 5.93 -3.89
CA SER A 499 -1.77 5.34 -4.43
C SER A 499 -0.80 6.39 -4.97
N ASN A 500 -1.32 7.54 -5.37
CA ASN A 500 -0.59 8.71 -5.85
C ASN A 500 -1.13 9.97 -5.17
N SER A 501 -0.29 11.01 -5.09
CA SER A 501 -0.69 12.28 -4.49
C SER A 501 -1.76 13.03 -5.28
N ASN A 502 -2.51 13.87 -4.57
CA ASN A 502 -3.51 14.79 -5.11
C ASN A 502 -2.85 15.95 -5.89
N GLU A 503 -3.57 16.67 -6.76
CA GLU A 503 -2.98 17.75 -7.57
C GLU A 503 -2.45 18.94 -6.76
N ASN A 504 -2.94 19.12 -5.53
CA ASN A 504 -2.52 20.21 -4.64
C ASN A 504 -1.00 20.18 -4.36
N THR A 505 -0.39 19.00 -4.23
CA THR A 505 1.06 18.85 -3.98
C THR A 505 1.90 19.22 -5.20
N TYR A 506 1.30 19.22 -6.40
CA TYR A 506 1.94 19.67 -7.64
C TYR A 506 1.78 21.18 -7.88
N THR A 507 0.82 21.82 -7.19
CA THR A 507 0.37 23.20 -7.43
C THR A 507 0.64 24.14 -6.24
N LYS A 508 1.51 23.74 -5.30
CA LYS A 508 1.78 24.48 -4.05
C LYS A 508 0.49 24.81 -3.29
N LEU A 509 -0.36 23.80 -3.06
CA LEU A 509 -1.68 23.98 -2.46
C LEU A 509 -2.55 24.96 -3.26
N TRP A 510 -2.57 24.78 -4.59
CA TRP A 510 -3.33 25.59 -5.56
C TRP A 510 -2.94 27.07 -5.67
N SER A 511 -1.78 27.47 -5.15
CA SER A 511 -1.34 28.87 -5.25
C SER A 511 -0.60 29.20 -6.55
N ASP A 512 -0.04 28.19 -7.23
CA ASP A 512 0.86 28.36 -8.38
C ASP A 512 0.94 27.05 -9.21
N ARG A 513 1.65 27.07 -10.35
CA ARG A 513 1.97 25.88 -11.16
C ARG A 513 0.73 25.02 -11.46
N PHE A 514 -0.41 25.63 -11.80
CA PHE A 514 -1.68 24.93 -12.08
C PHE A 514 -1.58 23.80 -13.12
N PHE A 515 -0.53 23.79 -13.91
CA PHE A 515 -0.22 22.72 -14.86
C PHE A 515 0.53 21.50 -14.27
N GLY A 516 1.02 21.60 -13.05
CA GLY A 516 2.01 20.72 -12.43
C GLY A 516 1.55 19.28 -12.31
N PHE A 517 0.23 19.05 -12.23
CA PHE A 517 -0.31 17.69 -12.11
C PHE A 517 0.02 16.77 -13.30
N ARG A 518 0.49 17.32 -14.43
CA ARG A 518 1.05 16.53 -15.54
C ARG A 518 2.24 15.65 -15.13
N TYR A 519 2.96 16.03 -14.07
CA TYR A 519 4.14 15.29 -13.57
C TYR A 519 3.76 14.01 -12.80
N LEU A 520 2.46 13.76 -12.58
CA LEU A 520 1.97 12.44 -12.17
C LEU A 520 2.50 11.33 -13.09
N ALA A 521 2.67 11.62 -14.40
CA ALA A 521 3.23 10.68 -15.35
C ALA A 521 4.59 10.10 -14.92
N ASN A 522 5.47 10.92 -14.34
CA ASN A 522 6.77 10.46 -13.83
C ASN A 522 6.60 9.53 -12.63
N THR A 523 5.69 9.85 -11.72
CA THR A 523 5.40 8.99 -10.55
C THR A 523 4.83 7.66 -11.01
N VAL A 524 3.90 7.67 -11.96
CA VAL A 524 3.32 6.46 -12.56
C VAL A 524 4.39 5.60 -13.22
N GLU A 525 5.34 6.20 -13.94
CA GLU A 525 6.45 5.49 -14.59
C GLU A 525 7.42 4.88 -13.55
N ASN A 526 7.91 5.69 -12.62
CA ASN A 526 8.90 5.26 -11.61
C ASN A 526 8.34 4.23 -10.62
N THR A 527 7.01 4.19 -10.42
CA THR A 527 6.33 3.17 -9.62
C THR A 527 5.82 1.98 -10.43
N GLU A 528 6.06 1.93 -11.74
CA GLU A 528 5.80 0.76 -12.59
C GLU A 528 7.07 -0.07 -12.81
N SER A 529 8.20 0.58 -13.05
CA SER A 529 9.44 -0.05 -13.51
C SER A 529 10.65 0.58 -12.81
N PRO A 530 11.66 -0.22 -12.38
CA PRO A 530 11.84 -1.66 -12.61
C PRO A 530 11.07 -2.55 -11.61
N ARG A 531 10.22 -1.96 -10.76
CA ARG A 531 9.30 -2.66 -9.85
C ARG A 531 7.96 -1.95 -9.85
N ARG A 532 6.88 -2.72 -9.99
CA ARG A 532 5.53 -2.21 -9.78
C ARG A 532 5.25 -2.05 -8.28
N LEU A 533 5.23 -0.81 -7.81
CA LEU A 533 5.04 -0.44 -6.40
C LEU A 533 3.63 0.07 -6.11
N ARG A 534 2.98 0.70 -7.10
CA ARG A 534 1.69 1.36 -6.93
C ARG A 534 0.75 1.10 -8.11
N PRO A 535 -0.57 1.04 -7.89
CA PRO A 535 -1.55 1.22 -8.97
C PRO A 535 -1.37 2.53 -9.73
N PHE A 536 -1.99 2.64 -10.91
CA PHE A 536 -2.17 3.92 -11.58
C PHE A 536 -3.40 4.61 -10.98
N ASN A 537 -3.17 5.52 -10.05
CA ASN A 537 -4.21 6.36 -9.47
C ASN A 537 -4.16 7.80 -10.01
N ILE A 538 -5.32 8.32 -10.43
CA ILE A 538 -5.52 9.75 -10.71
C ILE A 538 -6.42 10.30 -9.60
N TYR A 539 -5.88 11.21 -8.79
CA TYR A 539 -6.54 11.79 -7.63
C TYR A 539 -6.48 13.32 -7.74
N TYR A 540 -7.63 13.97 -7.76
CA TYR A 540 -7.73 15.42 -7.90
C TYR A 540 -8.98 16.01 -7.20
N HIS A 541 -9.13 17.31 -7.13
CA HIS A 541 -10.30 18.02 -6.60
C HIS A 541 -11.17 18.61 -7.72
N MET A 542 -12.42 18.95 -7.41
CA MET A 542 -13.32 19.61 -8.37
C MET A 542 -12.75 20.94 -8.89
N TYR A 543 -12.02 21.70 -8.07
CA TYR A 543 -11.38 22.95 -8.52
C TYR A 543 -10.37 22.77 -9.65
N SER A 544 -9.96 21.54 -9.98
CA SER A 544 -9.18 21.28 -11.20
C SER A 544 -9.87 21.78 -12.48
N GLY A 545 -11.20 21.92 -12.45
CA GLY A 545 -12.00 22.52 -13.51
C GLY A 545 -11.94 24.05 -13.61
N GLU A 546 -11.33 24.75 -12.63
CA GLU A 546 -11.33 26.21 -12.58
C GLU A 546 -10.52 26.84 -13.71
N LYS A 547 -9.32 26.30 -13.98
CA LYS A 547 -8.33 26.90 -14.89
C LYS A 547 -8.02 26.00 -16.09
N VAL A 548 -7.70 26.63 -17.23
CA VAL A 548 -7.33 25.90 -18.46
C VAL A 548 -6.10 25.01 -18.24
N ALA A 549 -5.11 25.50 -17.50
CA ALA A 549 -3.85 24.79 -17.25
C ALA A 549 -4.06 23.51 -16.43
N SER A 550 -4.89 23.55 -15.38
CA SER A 550 -5.19 22.39 -14.53
C SER A 550 -6.06 21.37 -15.23
N ARG A 551 -7.12 21.82 -15.92
CA ARG A 551 -7.94 20.95 -16.77
C ARG A 551 -7.07 20.18 -17.76
N ASN A 552 -6.15 20.86 -18.45
CA ASN A 552 -5.24 20.23 -19.42
C ASN A 552 -4.27 19.23 -18.77
N ALA A 553 -3.85 19.47 -17.53
CA ALA A 553 -3.02 18.54 -16.79
C ALA A 553 -3.79 17.24 -16.47
N VAL A 554 -5.04 17.34 -16.01
CA VAL A 554 -5.90 16.16 -15.77
C VAL A 554 -6.17 15.40 -17.07
N LEU A 555 -6.50 16.11 -18.17
CA LEU A 555 -6.68 15.48 -19.49
C LEU A 555 -5.44 14.70 -19.92
N SER A 556 -4.25 15.25 -19.71
CA SER A 556 -3.00 14.56 -20.06
C SER A 556 -2.85 13.24 -19.30
N ASN A 557 -3.21 13.21 -18.01
CA ASN A 557 -3.16 12.00 -17.19
C ASN A 557 -4.23 10.97 -17.59
N LEU A 558 -5.46 11.42 -17.93
CA LEU A 558 -6.52 10.54 -18.43
C LEU A 558 -6.15 9.90 -19.77
N GLU A 559 -5.55 10.66 -20.68
CA GLU A 559 -5.05 10.14 -21.95
C GLU A 559 -3.88 9.15 -21.77
N LEU A 560 -3.00 9.39 -20.80
CA LEU A 560 -1.96 8.44 -20.43
C LEU A 560 -2.57 7.13 -19.91
N ALA A 561 -3.59 7.20 -19.05
CA ALA A 561 -4.29 6.03 -18.52
C ALA A 561 -4.95 5.21 -19.63
N ARG A 562 -5.65 5.84 -20.58
CA ARG A 562 -6.27 5.16 -21.73
C ARG A 562 -5.29 4.39 -22.60
N LYS A 563 -4.07 4.92 -22.77
CA LYS A 563 -3.01 4.29 -23.59
C LYS A 563 -2.25 3.20 -22.83
N SER A 564 -2.42 3.11 -21.52
CA SER A 564 -1.68 2.18 -20.65
C SER A 564 -2.34 0.79 -20.62
N VAL A 565 -1.53 -0.24 -20.33
CA VAL A 565 -2.03 -1.61 -20.13
C VAL A 565 -2.55 -1.75 -18.69
N ILE A 566 -3.80 -1.32 -18.49
CA ILE A 566 -4.45 -1.26 -17.18
C ILE A 566 -5.70 -2.14 -17.08
N ILE A 567 -6.10 -2.43 -15.84
CA ILE A 567 -7.41 -2.94 -15.44
C ILE A 567 -8.13 -1.86 -14.61
N PRO A 568 -9.10 -1.13 -15.18
CA PRO A 568 -9.84 -0.12 -14.44
C PRO A 568 -10.83 -0.73 -13.44
N ILE A 569 -10.81 -0.24 -12.20
CA ILE A 569 -11.75 -0.60 -11.13
C ILE A 569 -12.20 0.66 -10.37
N ALA A 570 -13.35 0.58 -9.69
CA ALA A 570 -13.81 1.66 -8.82
C ALA A 570 -12.89 1.85 -7.60
N ALA A 571 -12.78 3.07 -7.07
CA ALA A 571 -11.89 3.35 -5.95
C ALA A 571 -12.31 2.62 -4.67
N SER A 572 -13.62 2.42 -4.42
CA SER A 572 -14.10 1.60 -3.30
C SER A 572 -13.54 0.17 -3.31
N ARG A 573 -13.35 -0.40 -4.51
CA ARG A 573 -12.77 -1.73 -4.68
C ARG A 573 -11.29 -1.72 -4.36
N TYR A 574 -10.55 -0.72 -4.82
CA TYR A 574 -9.15 -0.58 -4.42
C TYR A 574 -9.01 -0.42 -2.90
N ALA A 575 -9.87 0.37 -2.26
CA ALA A 575 -9.87 0.49 -0.80
C ALA A 575 -10.14 -0.86 -0.10
N ARG A 576 -11.02 -1.71 -0.65
CA ARG A 576 -11.20 -3.10 -0.16
C ARG A 576 -10.00 -4.01 -0.42
N ILE A 577 -9.30 -3.86 -1.55
CA ILE A 577 -8.01 -4.55 -1.82
C ILE A 577 -6.96 -4.13 -0.80
N GLY A 578 -6.83 -2.82 -0.53
CA GLY A 578 -5.93 -2.27 0.48
C GLY A 578 -6.22 -2.82 1.87
N LYS A 579 -7.49 -2.83 2.32
CA LYS A 579 -7.87 -3.46 3.59
C LYS A 579 -7.60 -4.98 3.60
N GLY A 580 -7.84 -5.64 2.47
CA GLY A 580 -7.51 -7.05 2.24
C GLY A 580 -6.03 -7.36 2.40
N PHE A 581 -5.15 -6.44 1.99
CA PHE A 581 -3.70 -6.58 2.17
C PHE A 581 -3.30 -6.68 3.66
N PHE A 582 -3.88 -5.83 4.52
CA PHE A 582 -3.61 -5.83 5.96
C PHE A 582 -4.20 -7.04 6.71
N THR A 583 -5.28 -7.62 6.18
CA THR A 583 -6.02 -8.71 6.82
C THR A 583 -5.67 -10.09 6.28
N ALA A 584 -5.06 -10.18 5.10
CA ALA A 584 -4.73 -11.45 4.49
C ALA A 584 -3.78 -12.29 5.37
N GLU A 585 -4.06 -13.58 5.45
CA GLU A 585 -3.23 -14.56 6.15
C GLU A 585 -2.62 -15.52 5.13
N ILE A 586 -1.38 -15.91 5.37
CA ILE A 586 -0.64 -16.87 4.55
C ILE A 586 -0.25 -18.05 5.41
N GLU A 587 -0.62 -19.23 4.96
CA GLU A 587 -0.37 -20.49 5.66
C GLU A 587 0.37 -21.45 4.72
N LYS A 588 1.48 -22.03 5.21
CA LYS A 588 2.16 -23.10 4.48
C LYS A 588 1.48 -24.43 4.85
N THR A 589 0.86 -25.05 3.86
CA THR A 589 0.18 -26.34 4.00
C THR A 589 1.19 -27.48 4.21
N LYS A 590 0.69 -28.65 4.63
CA LYS A 590 1.53 -29.84 4.88
C LYS A 590 2.30 -30.30 3.64
N ASP A 591 1.68 -30.15 2.48
CA ASP A 591 2.23 -30.55 1.18
C ASP A 591 3.17 -29.48 0.58
N GLY A 592 3.45 -28.40 1.32
CA GLY A 592 4.35 -27.32 0.91
C GLY A 592 3.68 -26.21 0.10
N ASN A 593 2.39 -26.33 -0.22
CA ASN A 593 1.60 -25.32 -0.93
C ASN A 593 1.25 -24.12 -0.04
N TRP A 594 0.85 -23.01 -0.66
CA TRP A 594 0.48 -21.77 0.03
C TRP A 594 -1.03 -21.58 0.03
N GLN A 595 -1.65 -21.54 1.21
CA GLN A 595 -3.05 -21.17 1.36
C GLN A 595 -3.17 -19.70 1.75
N ILE A 596 -4.08 -18.98 1.10
CA ILE A 596 -4.37 -17.57 1.37
C ILE A 596 -5.76 -17.47 2.01
N ARG A 597 -5.89 -16.67 3.07
CA ARG A 597 -7.16 -16.49 3.79
C ARG A 597 -7.37 -15.00 4.10
N ASN A 598 -8.59 -14.64 4.50
CA ASN A 598 -8.94 -13.30 5.00
C ASN A 598 -8.51 -12.15 4.07
N ARG A 599 -8.50 -12.38 2.75
CA ARG A 599 -7.88 -11.49 1.76
C ARG A 599 -8.78 -10.35 1.26
N GLY A 600 -10.02 -10.24 1.72
CA GLY A 600 -11.00 -9.31 1.15
C GLY A 600 -11.08 -9.44 -0.38
N ASP A 601 -11.06 -8.31 -1.08
CA ASP A 601 -11.08 -8.22 -2.56
C ASP A 601 -9.70 -8.45 -3.21
N LEU A 602 -8.64 -8.73 -2.43
CA LEU A 602 -7.30 -8.94 -2.96
C LEU A 602 -7.26 -10.23 -3.80
N GLY A 603 -6.92 -10.07 -5.08
CA GLY A 603 -7.03 -11.14 -6.09
C GLY A 603 -5.70 -11.59 -6.71
N THR A 604 -4.55 -11.17 -6.18
CA THR A 604 -3.25 -11.51 -6.77
C THR A 604 -2.18 -11.81 -5.72
N VAL A 605 -1.43 -12.88 -5.96
CA VAL A 605 -0.24 -13.26 -5.18
C VAL A 605 0.96 -13.32 -6.10
N ARG A 606 2.12 -12.88 -5.60
CA ARG A 606 3.35 -12.69 -6.36
C ARG A 606 4.51 -13.47 -5.75
N PHE A 607 5.37 -14.00 -6.62
CA PHE A 607 6.66 -14.61 -6.28
C PHE A 607 7.79 -13.88 -7.00
N ASP A 608 8.65 -13.18 -6.25
CA ASP A 608 9.61 -12.20 -6.81
C ASP A 608 10.76 -12.84 -7.60
N ASN A 609 11.19 -14.04 -7.21
CA ASN A 609 12.17 -14.85 -7.94
C ASN A 609 11.46 -15.80 -8.92
N GLY A 610 10.46 -15.28 -9.62
CA GLY A 610 9.47 -16.07 -10.36
C GLY A 610 9.86 -16.45 -11.79
N LYS A 611 11.00 -15.97 -12.33
CA LYS A 611 11.44 -16.23 -13.71
C LYS A 611 11.38 -17.71 -14.13
N PHE A 612 11.70 -18.60 -13.19
CA PHE A 612 11.72 -20.05 -13.40
C PHE A 612 10.56 -20.77 -12.71
N LEU A 613 9.62 -20.03 -12.12
CA LEU A 613 8.44 -20.60 -11.48
C LEU A 613 7.25 -20.58 -12.44
N SER A 614 6.38 -21.57 -12.30
CA SER A 614 5.04 -21.56 -12.90
C SER A 614 4.04 -22.15 -11.91
N VAL A 615 2.78 -21.76 -12.04
CA VAL A 615 1.69 -22.37 -11.27
C VAL A 615 1.55 -23.84 -11.67
N ASP A 616 1.47 -24.69 -10.65
CA ASP A 616 1.04 -26.07 -10.82
C ASP A 616 -0.49 -26.14 -10.67
N PHE A 617 -1.19 -26.01 -11.80
CA PHE A 617 -2.65 -25.91 -11.83
C PHE A 617 -3.37 -27.18 -11.36
N ASP A 618 -2.73 -28.35 -11.47
CA ASP A 618 -3.31 -29.63 -11.05
C ASP A 618 -3.34 -29.76 -9.52
N ASN A 619 -2.38 -29.10 -8.84
CA ASN A 619 -2.27 -29.07 -7.39
C ASN A 619 -2.72 -27.73 -6.78
N SER A 620 -3.29 -26.83 -7.59
CA SER A 620 -3.80 -25.53 -7.15
C SER A 620 -5.33 -25.46 -7.17
N TYR A 621 -5.90 -24.76 -6.20
CA TYR A 621 -7.35 -24.55 -6.07
C TYR A 621 -7.67 -23.05 -5.96
N GLY A 622 -8.67 -22.57 -6.71
CA GLY A 622 -9.01 -21.15 -6.74
C GLY A 622 -7.98 -20.25 -7.44
N VAL A 623 -7.16 -20.83 -8.32
CA VAL A 623 -6.20 -20.10 -9.18
C VAL A 623 -6.70 -20.14 -10.62
N ILE A 624 -6.84 -18.97 -11.24
CA ILE A 624 -7.45 -18.81 -12.58
C ILE A 624 -6.49 -18.20 -13.61
N GLY A 625 -5.30 -17.77 -13.19
CA GLY A 625 -4.36 -17.12 -14.09
C GLY A 625 -2.94 -17.07 -13.56
N GLN A 626 -2.00 -16.87 -14.48
CA GLN A 626 -0.62 -16.57 -14.16
C GLN A 626 0.02 -15.69 -15.24
N THR A 627 0.97 -14.84 -14.85
CA THR A 627 1.77 -14.07 -15.79
C THR A 627 3.14 -13.73 -15.22
N HIS A 628 4.16 -13.67 -16.06
CA HIS A 628 5.50 -13.20 -15.69
C HIS A 628 5.68 -11.73 -16.05
N TYR A 629 6.09 -10.94 -15.07
CA TYR A 629 6.36 -9.52 -15.25
C TYR A 629 7.52 -9.07 -14.36
N GLN A 630 8.52 -8.42 -14.97
CA GLN A 630 9.72 -7.89 -14.30
C GLN A 630 10.41 -8.91 -13.36
N GLY A 631 10.52 -10.16 -13.81
CA GLY A 631 11.17 -11.24 -13.08
C GLY A 631 10.30 -11.94 -12.02
N SER A 632 9.11 -11.42 -11.74
CA SER A 632 8.16 -12.03 -10.80
C SER A 632 7.10 -12.88 -11.52
N LEU A 633 6.59 -13.90 -10.83
CA LEU A 633 5.39 -14.64 -11.21
C LEU A 633 4.20 -14.04 -10.46
N TYR A 634 3.21 -13.53 -11.18
CA TYR A 634 1.94 -13.07 -10.64
C TYR A 634 0.88 -14.16 -10.86
N VAL A 635 0.16 -14.50 -9.81
CA VAL A 635 -0.86 -15.55 -9.76
C VAL A 635 -2.21 -14.89 -9.50
N SER A 636 -3.14 -15.05 -10.45
CA SER A 636 -4.50 -14.50 -10.36
C SER A 636 -5.41 -15.49 -9.64
N LEU A 637 -6.09 -15.01 -8.60
CA LEU A 637 -6.97 -15.81 -7.75
C LEU A 637 -8.43 -15.62 -8.17
N ASP A 638 -9.24 -16.67 -8.03
CA ASP A 638 -10.68 -16.57 -8.20
C ASP A 638 -11.30 -15.82 -7.02
N GLU A 639 -12.05 -14.76 -7.32
CA GLU A 639 -12.73 -13.95 -6.31
C GLU A 639 -13.80 -14.77 -5.57
N ALA A 640 -14.44 -15.74 -6.23
CA ALA A 640 -15.46 -16.61 -5.66
C ALA A 640 -14.91 -17.59 -4.61
N ILE A 641 -13.58 -17.80 -4.59
CA ILE A 641 -12.94 -18.77 -3.71
C ILE A 641 -12.24 -18.07 -2.55
N ASN A 642 -12.81 -18.19 -1.35
CA ASN A 642 -12.31 -17.50 -0.14
C ASN A 642 -10.96 -18.01 0.38
N LYS A 643 -10.59 -19.26 0.10
CA LYS A 643 -9.37 -19.91 0.61
C LYS A 643 -8.60 -20.62 -0.50
N PRO A 644 -8.05 -19.88 -1.49
CA PRO A 644 -7.31 -20.49 -2.57
C PRO A 644 -6.01 -21.13 -2.07
N VAL A 645 -5.58 -22.18 -2.75
CA VAL A 645 -4.34 -22.91 -2.50
C VAL A 645 -3.49 -22.81 -3.76
N ILE A 646 -2.26 -22.34 -3.59
CA ILE A 646 -1.31 -22.08 -4.67
C ILE A 646 -0.18 -23.09 -4.55
N SER A 647 -0.02 -23.91 -5.58
CA SER A 647 1.17 -24.72 -5.81
C SER A 647 1.99 -24.13 -6.95
N VAL A 648 3.31 -24.12 -6.79
CA VAL A 648 4.26 -23.64 -7.80
C VAL A 648 5.30 -24.71 -8.09
N LYS A 649 5.69 -24.83 -9.35
CA LYS A 649 6.72 -25.75 -9.84
C LYS A 649 7.89 -24.95 -10.42
N SER A 650 9.10 -25.40 -10.10
CA SER A 650 10.35 -24.84 -10.61
C SER A 650 10.74 -25.52 -11.91
N GLY A 651 11.10 -24.72 -12.91
CA GLY A 651 11.69 -25.16 -14.18
C GLY A 651 13.16 -24.76 -14.30
N THR A 652 13.78 -25.17 -15.40
CA THR A 652 15.16 -24.80 -15.77
C THR A 652 15.20 -23.73 -16.87
N THR A 653 14.06 -23.46 -17.51
CA THR A 653 13.94 -22.52 -18.64
C THR A 653 12.92 -21.44 -18.34
N GLU A 654 13.30 -20.17 -18.56
CA GLU A 654 12.38 -19.04 -18.46
C GLU A 654 11.31 -19.17 -19.55
N THR A 655 10.04 -19.30 -19.14
CA THR A 655 8.91 -19.43 -20.06
C THR A 655 7.85 -18.41 -19.70
N ARG A 656 7.61 -17.44 -20.58
CA ARG A 656 6.63 -16.36 -20.34
C ARG A 656 5.18 -16.87 -20.25
N TYR A 657 4.85 -17.92 -20.99
CA TYR A 657 3.50 -18.51 -21.04
C TYR A 657 3.56 -20.04 -20.89
N PRO A 658 3.81 -20.55 -19.68
CA PRO A 658 3.97 -21.99 -19.43
C PRO A 658 2.75 -22.80 -19.90
N VAL A 659 2.99 -24.00 -20.43
CA VAL A 659 1.89 -24.94 -20.73
C VAL A 659 1.27 -25.41 -19.41
N ALA A 660 -0.06 -25.48 -19.37
CA ALA A 660 -0.83 -25.97 -18.25
C ALA A 660 -1.84 -27.03 -18.71
N SER A 661 -2.35 -27.83 -17.76
CA SER A 661 -3.37 -28.85 -17.98
C SER A 661 -4.75 -28.29 -18.33
N ARG A 662 -4.99 -27.01 -18.01
CA ARG A 662 -6.23 -26.28 -18.27
C ARG A 662 -5.97 -24.87 -18.79
N PRO A 663 -6.95 -24.24 -19.48
CA PRO A 663 -6.88 -22.82 -19.81
C PRO A 663 -6.68 -21.92 -18.58
N TYR A 664 -5.97 -20.81 -18.77
CA TYR A 664 -5.81 -19.81 -17.70
C TYR A 664 -5.65 -18.38 -18.24
N ILE A 665 -6.01 -17.39 -17.42
CA ILE A 665 -5.90 -15.96 -17.75
C ILE A 665 -4.44 -15.52 -17.70
N VAL A 666 -3.97 -14.89 -18.78
CA VAL A 666 -2.65 -14.24 -18.87
C VAL A 666 -2.75 -12.75 -18.58
N SER A 667 -3.75 -12.09 -19.15
CA SER A 667 -3.96 -10.64 -19.03
C SER A 667 -5.43 -10.31 -19.29
N SER A 668 -6.03 -9.46 -18.47
CA SER A 668 -7.41 -9.02 -18.70
C SER A 668 -7.63 -7.58 -18.27
N ARG A 669 -8.29 -6.80 -19.13
CA ARG A 669 -8.79 -5.45 -18.78
C ARG A 669 -10.02 -5.52 -17.88
N TRP A 670 -10.79 -6.60 -17.96
CA TRP A 670 -11.96 -6.83 -17.13
C TRP A 670 -11.65 -7.84 -16.03
N ARG A 671 -12.35 -7.73 -14.92
CA ARG A 671 -12.33 -8.77 -13.89
C ARG A 671 -13.07 -9.99 -14.43
N ALA A 672 -12.59 -11.16 -14.03
CA ALA A 672 -13.25 -12.43 -14.24
C ALA A 672 -13.22 -13.24 -12.93
N TRP A 673 -14.32 -13.90 -12.58
CA TRP A 673 -14.42 -14.72 -11.37
C TRP A 673 -15.50 -15.80 -11.53
N ASP A 674 -15.58 -16.70 -10.56
CA ASP A 674 -16.47 -17.87 -10.60
C ASP A 674 -16.19 -18.70 -11.86
N VAL A 675 -14.91 -18.95 -12.12
CA VAL A 675 -14.46 -19.63 -13.34
C VAL A 675 -14.66 -21.13 -13.18
N GLN A 676 -15.60 -21.67 -13.94
CA GLN A 676 -15.94 -23.09 -13.97
C GLN A 676 -15.42 -23.69 -15.27
N ASP A 677 -14.73 -24.82 -15.17
CA ASP A 677 -14.21 -25.58 -16.30
C ASP A 677 -14.91 -26.94 -16.35
N SER A 678 -15.63 -27.19 -17.45
CA SER A 678 -16.29 -28.47 -17.74
C SER A 678 -15.81 -28.97 -19.10
N ASP A 679 -14.86 -29.90 -19.08
CA ASP A 679 -14.26 -30.52 -20.28
C ASP A 679 -13.67 -29.51 -21.29
N GLY A 680 -13.10 -28.40 -20.79
CA GLY A 680 -12.49 -27.33 -21.58
C GLY A 680 -13.44 -26.18 -21.92
N THR A 681 -14.75 -26.33 -21.64
CA THR A 681 -15.70 -25.22 -21.71
C THR A 681 -15.60 -24.40 -20.43
N LEU A 682 -15.24 -23.13 -20.56
CA LEU A 682 -15.10 -22.21 -19.44
C LEU A 682 -16.35 -21.33 -19.33
N GLN A 683 -16.93 -21.27 -18.14
CA GLN A 683 -17.99 -20.32 -17.80
C GLN A 683 -17.51 -19.41 -16.68
N MET A 684 -17.80 -18.11 -16.76
CA MET A 684 -17.32 -17.14 -15.78
C MET A 684 -18.18 -15.88 -15.77
N LYS A 685 -18.13 -15.18 -14.63
CA LYS A 685 -18.61 -13.82 -14.51
C LYS A 685 -17.52 -12.83 -14.90
N ILE A 686 -17.90 -11.73 -15.52
CA ILE A 686 -17.01 -10.66 -15.96
C ILE A 686 -17.55 -9.28 -15.59
N GLN A 687 -16.66 -8.33 -15.30
CA GLN A 687 -17.03 -6.93 -15.05
C GLN A 687 -15.86 -5.99 -15.34
N GLY A 688 -16.12 -4.86 -16.00
CA GLY A 688 -15.10 -3.84 -16.20
C GLY A 688 -15.54 -2.67 -17.06
N PHE A 689 -14.60 -1.76 -17.32
CA PHE A 689 -14.85 -0.47 -18.00
C PHE A 689 -14.16 -0.42 -19.37
N GLY A 690 -14.87 0.12 -20.36
CA GLY A 690 -14.42 0.13 -21.76
C GLY A 690 -14.42 -1.26 -22.38
N LYS A 691 -13.77 -1.42 -23.53
CA LYS A 691 -13.74 -2.70 -24.28
C LYS A 691 -13.06 -3.83 -23.48
N GLY A 692 -13.64 -5.02 -23.49
CA GLY A 692 -13.16 -6.18 -22.73
C GLY A 692 -12.01 -6.92 -23.39
N GLN A 693 -10.81 -6.32 -23.39
CA GLN A 693 -9.61 -6.98 -23.90
C GLN A 693 -9.13 -8.05 -22.92
N MET A 694 -9.05 -9.30 -23.38
CA MET A 694 -8.66 -10.45 -22.56
C MET A 694 -7.72 -11.38 -23.33
N GLN A 695 -6.78 -11.98 -22.62
CA GLN A 695 -5.83 -12.95 -23.14
C GLN A 695 -5.81 -14.19 -22.25
N TRP A 696 -6.05 -15.34 -22.87
CA TRP A 696 -6.00 -16.65 -22.24
C TRP A 696 -4.88 -17.49 -22.83
N ARG A 697 -4.26 -18.32 -22.00
CA ARG A 697 -3.42 -19.42 -22.45
C ARG A 697 -4.29 -20.66 -22.61
N VAL A 698 -4.33 -21.22 -23.82
CA VAL A 698 -5.04 -22.45 -24.21
C VAL A 698 -4.11 -23.32 -25.05
N ALA A 699 -4.55 -24.50 -25.53
CA ALA A 699 -3.72 -25.30 -26.45
C ALA A 699 -3.37 -24.50 -27.74
N PRO A 700 -2.13 -24.62 -28.28
CA PRO A 700 -1.74 -23.95 -29.52
C PRO A 700 -2.71 -24.24 -30.67
N SER A 701 -3.11 -23.21 -31.42
CA SER A 701 -4.07 -23.34 -32.52
C SER A 701 -5.46 -23.86 -32.14
N ALA A 702 -5.79 -23.97 -30.85
CA ALA A 702 -7.16 -24.28 -30.42
C ALA A 702 -8.11 -23.15 -30.78
N THR A 703 -9.32 -23.50 -31.19
CA THR A 703 -10.36 -22.56 -31.58
C THR A 703 -11.47 -22.59 -30.55
N TYR A 704 -11.89 -21.42 -30.08
CA TYR A 704 -12.97 -21.26 -29.11
C TYR A 704 -14.09 -20.40 -29.71
N LYS A 705 -15.32 -20.80 -29.41
CA LYS A 705 -16.51 -19.96 -29.58
C LYS A 705 -16.77 -19.23 -28.26
N LEU A 706 -16.66 -17.93 -28.29
CA LEU A 706 -16.96 -17.05 -27.17
C LEU A 706 -18.41 -16.63 -27.25
N THR A 707 -19.12 -16.63 -26.13
CA THR A 707 -20.52 -16.21 -26.07
C THR A 707 -20.78 -15.42 -24.80
N ALA A 708 -21.36 -14.23 -24.94
CA ALA A 708 -21.93 -13.45 -23.85
C ALA A 708 -23.46 -13.36 -24.08
N PRO A 709 -24.28 -13.89 -23.16
CA PRO A 709 -25.72 -13.99 -23.37
C PRO A 709 -26.41 -12.62 -23.42
N ALA A 710 -27.59 -12.58 -24.05
CA ALA A 710 -28.40 -11.37 -24.09
C ALA A 710 -28.80 -10.90 -22.68
N ARG A 711 -28.74 -9.58 -22.46
CA ARG A 711 -29.22 -8.87 -21.26
C ARG A 711 -30.31 -7.89 -21.67
N LYS A 712 -31.02 -7.32 -20.68
CA LYS A 712 -32.17 -6.43 -20.92
C LYS A 712 -31.84 -5.23 -21.82
N ASP A 713 -30.59 -4.79 -21.80
CA ASP A 713 -30.04 -3.62 -22.47
C ASP A 713 -28.99 -3.95 -23.54
N GLN A 714 -28.66 -5.23 -23.75
CA GLN A 714 -27.59 -5.66 -24.67
C GLN A 714 -27.95 -6.97 -25.37
N PRO A 715 -27.76 -7.07 -26.71
CA PRO A 715 -27.98 -8.32 -27.43
C PRO A 715 -26.93 -9.37 -27.03
N GLU A 716 -27.21 -10.63 -27.36
CA GLU A 716 -26.19 -11.67 -27.32
C GLU A 716 -25.02 -11.29 -28.24
N TRP A 717 -23.81 -11.60 -27.79
CA TRP A 717 -22.59 -11.47 -28.57
C TRP A 717 -21.90 -12.83 -28.65
N SER A 718 -21.42 -13.19 -29.84
CA SER A 718 -20.58 -14.36 -30.03
C SER A 718 -19.51 -14.10 -31.08
N GLU A 719 -18.33 -14.66 -30.86
CA GLU A 719 -17.19 -14.60 -31.78
C GLU A 719 -16.46 -15.95 -31.75
N THR A 720 -15.86 -16.36 -32.87
CA THR A 720 -14.97 -17.53 -32.90
C THR A 720 -13.55 -17.05 -33.07
N VAL A 721 -12.66 -17.43 -32.15
CA VAL A 721 -11.27 -16.96 -32.11
C VAL A 721 -10.35 -18.17 -32.02
N THR A 722 -9.24 -18.13 -32.77
CA THR A 722 -8.22 -19.17 -32.77
C THR A 722 -6.96 -18.66 -32.07
N ALA A 723 -6.41 -19.47 -31.17
CA ALA A 723 -5.19 -19.14 -30.47
C ALA A 723 -3.96 -19.18 -31.40
N ASP A 724 -2.96 -18.34 -31.10
CA ASP A 724 -1.72 -18.32 -31.87
C ASP A 724 -0.85 -19.58 -31.66
N ALA A 725 0.32 -19.62 -32.32
CA ALA A 725 1.27 -20.74 -32.19
C ALA A 725 1.84 -20.92 -30.77
N LYS A 726 1.72 -19.90 -29.90
CA LYS A 726 2.09 -19.95 -28.48
C LYS A 726 0.89 -20.32 -27.61
N GLY A 727 -0.28 -20.54 -28.20
CA GLY A 727 -1.54 -20.83 -27.52
C GLY A 727 -2.13 -19.63 -26.79
N ILE A 728 -1.86 -18.41 -27.25
CA ILE A 728 -2.51 -17.20 -26.74
C ILE A 728 -3.80 -16.96 -27.53
N LEU A 729 -4.92 -17.05 -26.83
CA LEU A 729 -6.24 -16.66 -27.29
C LEU A 729 -6.49 -15.20 -26.88
N ASP A 730 -6.34 -14.27 -27.83
CA ASP A 730 -6.50 -12.82 -27.61
C ASP A 730 -7.77 -12.33 -28.31
N TYR A 731 -8.63 -11.62 -27.57
CA TYR A 731 -9.91 -11.13 -28.08
C TYR A 731 -10.38 -9.87 -27.35
N VAL A 732 -11.37 -9.21 -27.95
CA VAL A 732 -11.95 -7.96 -27.41
C VAL A 732 -13.47 -8.06 -27.41
N ILE A 733 -14.07 -8.07 -26.23
CA ILE A 733 -15.53 -8.02 -26.08
C ILE A 733 -16.00 -6.57 -26.30
N PRO A 734 -16.88 -6.30 -27.28
CA PRO A 734 -17.35 -4.94 -27.60
C PRO A 734 -18.52 -4.46 -26.73
N LEU A 735 -18.92 -5.26 -25.73
CA LEU A 735 -20.07 -5.01 -24.85
C LEU A 735 -19.73 -4.09 -23.67
N ASP A 736 -20.77 -3.56 -23.00
CA ASP A 736 -20.63 -2.90 -21.70
C ASP A 736 -20.79 -3.95 -20.57
N ALA A 737 -19.80 -4.02 -19.70
CA ALA A 737 -19.78 -4.92 -18.56
C ALA A 737 -19.63 -4.18 -17.22
N ILE A 738 -20.01 -2.89 -17.13
CA ILE A 738 -19.93 -2.12 -15.88
C ILE A 738 -20.84 -2.73 -14.81
N ALA A 739 -22.05 -3.18 -15.17
CA ALA A 739 -22.98 -3.85 -14.27
C ALA A 739 -22.68 -5.36 -14.06
N GLY A 740 -21.67 -5.90 -14.75
CA GLY A 740 -21.34 -7.33 -14.75
C GLY A 740 -22.11 -8.13 -15.81
N ALA A 741 -21.46 -9.17 -16.35
CA ALA A 741 -21.98 -10.08 -17.37
C ALA A 741 -21.49 -11.51 -17.13
N GLU A 742 -22.04 -12.47 -17.88
CA GLU A 742 -21.52 -13.83 -17.99
C GLU A 742 -20.76 -13.98 -19.32
N LEU A 743 -19.74 -14.85 -19.33
CA LEU A 743 -18.96 -15.19 -20.52
C LEU A 743 -18.72 -16.70 -20.57
N THR A 744 -18.95 -17.29 -21.74
CA THR A 744 -18.64 -18.70 -22.03
C THR A 744 -17.57 -18.79 -23.12
N LEU A 745 -16.53 -19.59 -22.90
CA LEU A 745 -15.53 -19.98 -23.90
C LEU A 745 -15.70 -21.48 -24.15
N GLU A 746 -16.26 -21.85 -25.30
CA GLU A 746 -16.52 -23.24 -25.68
C GLU A 746 -15.50 -23.70 -26.74
N PRO A 747 -14.76 -24.81 -26.53
CA PRO A 747 -13.77 -25.28 -27.50
C PRO A 747 -14.47 -25.86 -28.74
N VAL A 748 -14.16 -25.31 -29.91
CA VAL A 748 -14.59 -25.82 -31.23
C VAL A 748 -13.62 -26.89 -31.72
N THR A 749 -12.32 -26.69 -31.48
CA THR A 749 -11.26 -27.66 -31.75
C THR A 749 -10.39 -27.79 -30.50
N ARG A 750 -10.05 -29.04 -30.14
CA ARG A 750 -9.18 -29.33 -29.00
C ARG A 750 -7.71 -29.24 -29.35
#